data_AF-A0A958TLN8-F1
#
_entry.id   AF-A0A958TLN8-F1
#
_cell.length_a   1.000
_cell.length_b   1.000
_cell.length_c   1.000
_cell.angle_alpha   90.00
_cell.angle_beta   90.00
_cell.angle_gamma   90.00
#
_symmetry.space_group_name_H-M   'P 1'
#
loop_
_entity.id
_entity.type
_entity.pdbx_description
1 polymer ?
#
loop_
_entity_poly.entity_id
_entity_poly.type
_entity_poly.pdbx_seq_one_letter_code
_entity_poly.pdbx_strand_id
1 'polypeptide(L)'
;QKSKKIQIEYAGFANSDSLLGKGVTVFTRDNTQQVHFIHEGVNMWCDKAVYYEQEDFIEAYSHVIMKQGDTINMNAKYVEYSGKTQLAFASGDVVLTEPKSVLTTDTLYFDRTKQQAFYKTRGKVVRDSSGTITSQIGRYYMDSKKYQFVKDVVLVNPEYTLKTNQLDYYTENGHAYLFGPSTIVGETSTIYCERGFYDTKNDTGHFVKKSKINYENRIFEGDSMYFDRKINFASATNNIKVTDTINNSIVKGHYAEVWRAKDSVFITKRALAITVQERDSIYMHSDTIRVNGKPEHRITRAYYNAKIYKSDMSGKADSIHTDHKTGLTRLINLARFSSTDAFSTKRNPILWNVHNQMTGDTIHLISNPKTEQLDSLIVFNNAMLISKDTLGTGFNQVKGQRLIGLFKDNALYNVDIIKNAEVIYFSYDSNNELMAINKSRSGSINLKISDNQVDEIRLLNEVNGELYPESKFPENARKLRGFDWREDERPQSVDDLFKDDPPLVLPIIKGLDDYVPPEEFFDEELLQRIEDARPKDARKEDVNKAARNIPKDAVSLKYNSDLNSNGWQKIAVQIKSTKDSSPNGKKTAQIVTGTGTGDGYLNYVLNRRSKKLEWSLWLKGDGTIRISIQENGGDYTM
;
A
#
# COMPACT_ATOMS: atom_id res chain seq x y z
N GLN A 1 -31.09 36.72 12.91
CA GLN A 1 -31.25 37.83 11.93
C GLN A 1 -32.37 37.45 10.98
N LYS A 2 -33.27 38.37 10.61
CA LYS A 2 -34.25 38.09 9.53
C LYS A 2 -33.49 38.07 8.20
N SER A 3 -33.62 37.00 7.42
CA SER A 3 -33.10 36.91 6.05
C SER A 3 -33.55 38.12 5.24
N LYS A 4 -32.65 38.72 4.45
CA LYS A 4 -33.05 39.76 3.51
C LYS A 4 -33.88 39.12 2.38
N LYS A 5 -34.73 39.92 1.73
CA LYS A 5 -35.43 39.51 0.49
C LYS A 5 -34.55 39.79 -0.71
N ILE A 6 -34.80 39.12 -1.83
CA ILE A 6 -34.15 39.45 -3.10
C ILE A 6 -34.53 40.88 -3.53
N GLN A 7 -33.53 41.66 -3.90
CA GLN A 7 -33.65 43.06 -4.35
C GLN A 7 -33.46 43.12 -5.87
N ILE A 8 -34.23 43.99 -6.52
CA ILE A 8 -34.10 44.26 -7.95
C ILE A 8 -33.31 45.56 -8.08
N GLU A 9 -32.12 45.48 -8.68
CA GLU A 9 -31.27 46.65 -8.92
C GLU A 9 -31.62 47.30 -10.26
N TYR A 10 -31.88 46.47 -11.29
CA TYR A 10 -32.24 46.96 -12.62
C TYR A 10 -33.12 45.96 -13.37
N ALA A 11 -34.10 46.49 -14.12
CA ALA A 11 -34.81 45.77 -15.15
C ALA A 11 -35.25 46.75 -16.25
N GLY A 12 -35.08 46.36 -17.51
CA GLY A 12 -35.55 47.19 -18.64
C GLY A 12 -37.08 47.24 -18.71
N PHE A 13 -37.72 46.08 -18.56
CA PHE A 13 -39.17 45.96 -18.51
C PHE A 13 -39.60 45.02 -17.38
N ALA A 14 -40.73 45.34 -16.74
CA ALA A 14 -41.35 44.54 -15.69
C ALA A 14 -42.85 44.42 -15.94
N ASN A 15 -43.35 43.18 -16.11
CA ASN A 15 -44.75 42.90 -16.35
C ASN A 15 -45.28 41.95 -15.28
N SER A 16 -46.34 42.35 -14.58
CA SER A 16 -47.08 41.46 -13.68
C SER A 16 -48.06 40.65 -14.50
N ASP A 17 -47.82 39.34 -14.62
CA ASP A 17 -48.69 38.46 -15.40
C ASP A 17 -49.66 37.72 -14.47
N SER A 18 -50.91 38.17 -14.45
CA SER A 18 -51.97 37.55 -13.65
C SER A 18 -52.23 36.08 -13.99
N LEU A 19 -51.85 35.61 -15.20
CA LEU A 19 -51.99 34.21 -15.63
C LEU A 19 -50.93 33.30 -14.99
N LEU A 20 -49.77 33.85 -14.61
CA LEU A 20 -48.71 33.10 -13.92
C LEU A 20 -48.94 32.98 -12.40
N GLY A 21 -49.92 33.72 -11.86
CA GLY A 21 -50.30 33.73 -10.46
C GLY A 21 -50.17 35.11 -9.81
N LYS A 22 -50.80 35.28 -8.64
CA LYS A 22 -50.68 36.53 -7.87
C LYS A 22 -49.26 36.66 -7.31
N GLY A 23 -48.65 37.84 -7.45
CA GLY A 23 -47.30 38.11 -6.95
C GLY A 23 -46.18 37.53 -7.81
N VAL A 24 -46.45 37.31 -9.10
CA VAL A 24 -45.46 36.89 -10.09
C VAL A 24 -45.16 38.06 -11.03
N THR A 25 -43.88 38.39 -11.16
CA THR A 25 -43.40 39.46 -12.05
C THR A 25 -42.38 38.91 -13.02
N VAL A 26 -42.58 39.19 -14.31
CA VAL A 26 -41.65 38.85 -15.37
C VAL A 26 -40.79 40.08 -15.70
N PHE A 27 -39.49 39.91 -15.62
CA PHE A 27 -38.49 40.93 -15.96
C PHE A 27 -37.76 40.56 -17.24
N THR A 28 -37.51 41.55 -18.10
CA THR A 28 -36.68 41.37 -19.30
C THR A 28 -35.67 42.50 -19.43
N ARG A 29 -34.49 42.17 -19.96
CA ARG A 29 -33.47 43.16 -20.35
C ARG A 29 -33.99 44.13 -21.39
N ASP A 30 -33.34 45.28 -21.50
CA ASP A 30 -33.45 46.17 -22.65
C ASP A 30 -32.16 46.13 -23.48
N ASN A 31 -31.98 47.08 -24.39
CA ASN A 31 -30.79 47.16 -25.23
C ASN A 31 -29.54 47.66 -24.45
N THR A 32 -29.71 48.21 -23.25
CA THR A 32 -28.63 48.84 -22.49
C THR A 32 -28.02 47.91 -21.45
N GLN A 33 -28.83 47.15 -20.70
CA GLN A 33 -28.33 46.31 -19.61
C GLN A 33 -29.20 45.06 -19.37
N GLN A 34 -28.58 43.99 -18.85
CA GLN A 34 -29.28 42.79 -18.37
C GLN A 34 -30.09 43.08 -17.11
N VAL A 35 -31.15 42.31 -16.86
CA VAL A 35 -31.87 42.34 -15.57
C VAL A 35 -30.88 42.01 -14.46
N HIS A 36 -30.91 42.74 -13.35
CA HIS A 36 -29.95 42.61 -12.25
C HIS A 36 -30.66 42.50 -10.90
N PHE A 37 -30.40 41.40 -10.20
CA PHE A 37 -30.87 41.14 -8.83
C PHE A 37 -29.72 41.09 -7.85
N ILE A 38 -29.98 41.48 -6.60
CA ILE A 38 -29.04 41.43 -5.49
C ILE A 38 -29.67 40.69 -4.31
N HIS A 39 -28.94 39.73 -3.74
CA HIS A 39 -29.36 39.06 -2.51
C HIS A 39 -28.16 38.72 -1.61
N GLU A 40 -28.08 39.36 -0.45
CA GLU A 40 -27.03 39.15 0.55
C GLU A 40 -25.61 39.09 -0.04
N GLY A 41 -25.24 40.11 -0.82
CA GLY A 41 -23.91 40.25 -1.42
C GLY A 41 -23.66 39.44 -2.70
N VAL A 42 -24.66 38.69 -3.20
CA VAL A 42 -24.61 38.06 -4.52
C VAL A 42 -25.35 38.91 -5.53
N ASN A 43 -24.74 39.07 -6.69
CA ASN A 43 -25.33 39.73 -7.85
C ASN A 43 -25.69 38.68 -8.90
N MET A 44 -26.88 38.77 -9.47
CA MET A 44 -27.36 37.90 -10.54
C MET A 44 -27.81 38.74 -11.73
N TRP A 45 -27.27 38.48 -12.91
CA TRP A 45 -27.67 39.07 -14.18
C TRP A 45 -28.27 38.02 -15.11
N CYS A 46 -29.27 38.41 -15.90
CA CYS A 46 -29.88 37.55 -16.92
C CYS A 46 -30.65 38.35 -17.98
N ASP A 47 -31.01 37.70 -19.08
CA ASP A 47 -31.81 38.35 -20.13
C ASP A 47 -33.30 38.39 -19.78
N LYS A 48 -33.81 37.36 -19.10
CA LYS A 48 -35.19 37.27 -18.63
C LYS A 48 -35.23 36.61 -17.25
N ALA A 49 -36.08 37.10 -16.37
CA ALA A 49 -36.37 36.46 -15.09
C ALA A 49 -37.85 36.41 -14.77
N VAL A 50 -38.28 35.40 -14.02
CA VAL A 50 -39.59 35.32 -13.38
C VAL A 50 -39.38 35.29 -11.87
N TYR A 51 -39.88 36.30 -11.18
CA TYR A 51 -39.77 36.42 -9.73
C TYR A 51 -41.11 36.13 -9.08
N TYR A 52 -41.09 35.24 -8.08
CA TYR A 52 -42.23 34.82 -7.29
C TYR A 52 -42.09 35.43 -5.88
N GLU A 53 -42.75 36.56 -5.64
CA GLU A 53 -42.52 37.42 -4.46
C GLU A 53 -42.92 36.78 -3.12
N GLN A 54 -43.91 35.88 -3.15
CA GLN A 54 -44.41 35.18 -1.96
C GLN A 54 -43.45 34.07 -1.52
N GLU A 55 -42.88 33.37 -2.50
CA GLU A 55 -41.87 32.33 -2.34
C GLU A 55 -40.47 32.90 -2.14
N ASP A 56 -40.23 34.16 -2.54
CA ASP A 56 -38.90 34.78 -2.65
C ASP A 56 -37.98 33.88 -3.50
N PHE A 57 -38.43 33.61 -4.74
CA PHE A 57 -37.82 32.65 -5.67
C PHE A 57 -37.71 33.23 -7.08
N ILE A 58 -36.58 33.01 -7.75
CA ILE A 58 -36.30 33.49 -9.11
C ILE A 58 -36.03 32.32 -10.05
N GLU A 59 -36.62 32.39 -11.25
CA GLU A 59 -36.25 31.61 -12.44
C GLU A 59 -35.60 32.57 -13.44
N ALA A 60 -34.29 32.47 -13.65
CA ALA A 60 -33.50 33.31 -14.54
C ALA A 60 -33.10 32.55 -15.81
N TYR A 61 -33.24 33.20 -16.96
CA TYR A 61 -33.09 32.61 -18.29
C TYR A 61 -32.13 33.41 -19.16
N SER A 62 -31.31 32.67 -19.91
CA SER A 62 -30.36 33.16 -20.93
C SER A 62 -29.26 34.08 -20.39
N HIS A 63 -28.01 33.75 -20.74
CA HIS A 63 -26.79 34.45 -20.31
C HIS A 63 -26.81 34.80 -18.82
N VAL A 64 -27.14 33.81 -17.97
CA VAL A 64 -27.26 34.03 -16.54
C VAL A 64 -25.86 34.08 -15.92
N ILE A 65 -25.58 35.15 -15.20
CA ILE A 65 -24.30 35.37 -14.50
C ILE A 65 -24.62 35.56 -13.02
N MET A 66 -24.03 34.74 -12.15
CA MET A 66 -24.16 34.86 -10.70
C MET A 66 -22.77 35.07 -10.09
N LYS A 67 -22.55 36.23 -9.45
CA LYS A 67 -21.28 36.60 -8.82
C LYS A 67 -21.42 36.75 -7.31
N GLN A 68 -20.53 36.09 -6.57
CA GLN A 68 -20.39 36.24 -5.12
C GLN A 68 -19.03 36.89 -4.81
N GLY A 69 -19.05 38.17 -4.45
CA GLY A 69 -17.84 38.98 -4.31
C GLY A 69 -16.99 38.96 -5.58
N ASP A 70 -15.67 39.00 -5.40
CA ASP A 70 -14.71 38.99 -6.51
C ASP A 70 -14.22 37.58 -6.88
N THR A 71 -14.56 36.56 -6.08
CA THR A 71 -13.89 35.26 -6.14
C THR A 71 -14.69 34.17 -6.84
N ILE A 72 -16.03 34.24 -6.84
CA ILE A 72 -16.86 33.18 -7.43
C ILE A 72 -17.75 33.76 -8.52
N ASN A 73 -17.61 33.24 -9.73
CA ASN A 73 -18.43 33.63 -10.89
C ASN A 73 -19.02 32.39 -11.56
N MET A 74 -20.34 32.30 -11.63
CA MET A 74 -21.06 31.20 -12.28
C MET A 74 -21.81 31.73 -13.50
N ASN A 75 -21.60 31.09 -14.66
CA ASN A 75 -22.34 31.35 -15.89
C ASN A 75 -23.20 30.13 -16.24
N ALA A 76 -24.43 30.34 -16.69
CA ALA A 76 -25.34 29.28 -17.12
C ALA A 76 -26.41 29.79 -18.09
N LYS A 77 -27.12 28.86 -18.76
CA LYS A 77 -28.30 29.19 -19.57
C LYS A 77 -29.57 29.38 -18.74
N TYR A 78 -29.65 28.73 -17.57
CA TYR A 78 -30.80 28.80 -16.68
C TYR A 78 -30.37 28.67 -15.22
N VAL A 79 -30.97 29.46 -14.33
CA VAL A 79 -30.77 29.37 -12.87
C VAL A 79 -32.10 29.51 -12.13
N GLU A 80 -32.33 28.61 -11.18
CA GLU A 80 -33.33 28.74 -10.13
C GLU A 80 -32.67 29.16 -8.83
N TYR A 81 -33.22 30.15 -8.14
CA TYR A 81 -32.65 30.64 -6.89
C TYR A 81 -33.72 30.97 -5.86
N SER A 82 -33.59 30.43 -4.65
CA SER A 82 -34.44 30.79 -3.51
C SER A 82 -33.72 31.75 -2.58
N GLY A 83 -34.31 32.92 -2.31
CA GLY A 83 -33.83 33.85 -1.30
C GLY A 83 -33.96 33.29 0.12
N LYS A 84 -35.01 32.49 0.38
CA LYS A 84 -35.25 31.84 1.68
C LYS A 84 -34.27 30.74 2.01
N THR A 85 -34.07 29.79 1.09
CA THR A 85 -33.19 28.64 1.34
C THR A 85 -31.74 28.94 0.98
N GLN A 86 -31.50 29.97 0.17
CA GLN A 86 -30.20 30.29 -0.44
C GLN A 86 -29.59 29.17 -1.29
N LEU A 87 -30.41 28.23 -1.75
CA LEU A 87 -30.04 27.21 -2.72
C LEU A 87 -30.21 27.77 -4.14
N ALA A 88 -29.19 27.62 -4.97
CA ALA A 88 -29.27 27.81 -6.41
C ALA A 88 -29.17 26.47 -7.15
N PHE A 89 -29.95 26.32 -8.21
CA PHE A 89 -29.80 25.26 -9.21
C PHE A 89 -29.51 25.92 -10.55
N ALA A 90 -28.39 25.57 -11.18
CA ALA A 90 -28.00 26.07 -12.50
C ALA A 90 -27.97 24.92 -13.51
N SER A 91 -28.39 25.19 -14.75
CA SER A 91 -28.35 24.20 -15.82
C SER A 91 -28.06 24.80 -17.20
N GLY A 92 -27.50 23.97 -18.08
CA GLY A 92 -27.18 24.30 -19.46
C GLY A 92 -25.84 25.01 -19.58
N ASP A 93 -24.80 24.22 -19.85
CA ASP A 93 -23.40 24.65 -20.01
C ASP A 93 -22.91 25.49 -18.83
N VAL A 94 -23.07 24.97 -17.60
CA VAL A 94 -22.67 25.67 -16.39
C VAL A 94 -21.15 25.78 -16.32
N VAL A 95 -20.65 27.00 -16.12
CA VAL A 95 -19.24 27.31 -15.91
C VAL A 95 -19.08 28.06 -14.61
N LEU A 96 -18.47 27.42 -13.60
CA LEU A 96 -18.10 28.03 -12.33
C LEU A 96 -16.60 28.33 -12.33
N THR A 97 -16.26 29.60 -12.22
CA THR A 97 -14.88 30.09 -12.18
C THR A 97 -14.54 30.57 -10.77
N GLU A 98 -13.42 30.05 -10.24
CA GLU A 98 -12.70 30.57 -9.06
C GLU A 98 -11.29 30.98 -9.48
N PRO A 99 -10.53 31.77 -8.68
CA PRO A 99 -9.28 32.37 -9.12
C PRO A 99 -8.24 31.42 -9.71
N LYS A 100 -8.27 30.14 -9.35
CA LYS A 100 -7.30 29.13 -9.81
C LYS A 100 -7.92 27.94 -10.54
N SER A 101 -9.24 27.90 -10.75
CA SER A 101 -9.84 26.78 -11.48
C SER A 101 -11.17 27.12 -12.16
N VAL A 102 -11.47 26.34 -13.19
CA VAL A 102 -12.70 26.42 -13.96
C VAL A 102 -13.38 25.07 -13.91
N LEU A 103 -14.59 25.03 -13.34
CA LEU A 103 -15.46 23.86 -13.29
C LEU A 103 -16.55 24.00 -14.36
N THR A 104 -16.68 22.99 -15.21
CA THR A 104 -17.75 22.90 -16.21
C THR A 104 -18.59 21.65 -16.01
N THR A 105 -19.91 21.79 -16.12
CA THR A 105 -20.87 20.69 -16.00
C THR A 105 -22.21 21.07 -16.64
N ASP A 106 -23.10 20.10 -16.85
CA ASP A 106 -24.45 20.36 -17.36
C ASP A 106 -25.37 20.95 -16.27
N THR A 107 -25.28 20.42 -15.04
CA THR A 107 -26.08 20.86 -13.89
C THR A 107 -25.23 21.08 -12.65
N LEU A 108 -25.53 22.15 -11.91
CA LEU A 108 -24.83 22.50 -10.68
C LEU A 108 -25.83 22.95 -9.61
N TYR A 109 -25.66 22.46 -8.40
CA TYR A 109 -26.34 22.93 -7.21
C TYR A 109 -25.36 23.77 -6.39
N PHE A 110 -25.80 24.91 -5.86
CA PHE A 110 -24.98 25.77 -5.02
C PHE A 110 -25.73 26.12 -3.74
N ASP A 111 -25.30 25.55 -2.61
CA ASP A 111 -25.79 25.91 -1.27
C ASP A 111 -24.91 27.04 -0.72
N ARG A 112 -25.47 28.26 -0.67
CA ARG A 112 -24.75 29.43 -0.16
C ARG A 112 -24.63 29.45 1.36
N THR A 113 -25.53 28.81 2.10
CA THR A 113 -25.42 28.75 3.56
C THR A 113 -24.22 27.91 3.97
N LYS A 114 -23.96 26.81 3.23
CA LYS A 114 -22.81 25.93 3.45
C LYS A 114 -21.58 26.26 2.60
N GLN A 115 -21.71 27.19 1.67
CA GLN A 115 -20.67 27.57 0.71
C GLN A 115 -20.14 26.35 -0.08
N GLN A 116 -21.07 25.59 -0.67
CA GLN A 116 -20.77 24.35 -1.38
C GLN A 116 -21.43 24.29 -2.75
N ALA A 117 -20.64 23.99 -3.78
CA ALA A 117 -21.12 23.69 -5.12
C ALA A 117 -21.05 22.19 -5.37
N PHE A 118 -22.08 21.61 -5.97
CA PHE A 118 -22.22 20.17 -6.18
C PHE A 118 -22.77 19.86 -7.57
N TYR A 119 -22.17 18.89 -8.24
CA TYR A 119 -22.72 18.29 -9.45
C TYR A 119 -22.79 16.78 -9.30
N LYS A 120 -23.80 16.20 -9.94
CA LYS A 120 -23.98 14.75 -10.09
C LYS A 120 -24.05 14.31 -11.55
N THR A 121 -23.80 15.24 -12.45
CA THR A 121 -23.62 15.04 -13.89
C THR A 121 -22.16 15.19 -14.22
N ARG A 122 -21.63 14.40 -15.16
CA ARG A 122 -20.22 14.44 -15.58
C ARG A 122 -19.68 15.87 -15.61
N GLY A 123 -18.68 16.14 -14.79
CA GLY A 123 -18.03 17.44 -14.65
C GLY A 123 -16.57 17.39 -15.09
N LYS A 124 -16.04 18.56 -15.48
CA LYS A 124 -14.63 18.78 -15.82
C LYS A 124 -14.12 19.97 -15.01
N VAL A 125 -13.02 19.78 -14.30
CA VAL A 125 -12.31 20.85 -13.58
C VAL A 125 -10.93 21.00 -14.21
N VAL A 126 -10.64 22.20 -14.71
CA VAL A 126 -9.32 22.57 -15.22
C VAL A 126 -8.65 23.46 -14.19
N ARG A 127 -7.39 23.14 -13.86
CA ARG A 127 -6.58 23.89 -12.90
C ARG A 127 -5.17 24.03 -13.43
N ASP A 128 -4.63 25.25 -13.32
CA ASP A 128 -3.33 25.62 -13.89
C ASP A 128 -2.17 24.73 -13.42
N SER A 129 -2.21 24.25 -12.16
CA SER A 129 -1.10 23.51 -11.55
C SER A 129 -1.25 22.00 -11.51
N SER A 130 -2.45 21.44 -11.70
CA SER A 130 -2.71 20.00 -11.51
C SER A 130 -3.24 19.29 -12.76
N GLY A 131 -3.54 20.02 -13.83
CA GLY A 131 -4.09 19.46 -15.07
C GLY A 131 -5.62 19.46 -15.11
N THR A 132 -6.19 18.52 -15.88
CA THR A 132 -7.64 18.37 -16.08
C THR A 132 -8.17 17.18 -15.30
N ILE A 133 -9.20 17.41 -14.48
CA ILE A 133 -9.89 16.39 -13.71
C ILE A 133 -11.30 16.21 -14.28
N THR A 134 -11.73 14.98 -14.49
CA THR A 134 -13.11 14.64 -14.86
C THR A 134 -13.68 13.62 -13.87
N SER A 135 -14.96 13.73 -13.55
CA SER A 135 -15.66 12.78 -12.66
C SER A 135 -17.17 12.81 -12.88
N GLN A 136 -17.89 11.82 -12.37
CA GLN A 136 -19.36 11.80 -12.41
C GLN A 136 -19.99 12.69 -11.34
N ILE A 137 -19.38 12.72 -10.15
CA ILE A 137 -19.87 13.46 -9.00
C ILE A 137 -18.73 14.31 -8.49
N GLY A 138 -19.00 15.59 -8.26
CA GLY A 138 -18.01 16.47 -7.66
C GLY A 138 -18.63 17.51 -6.76
N ARG A 139 -17.90 17.83 -5.69
CA ARG A 139 -18.27 18.85 -4.72
C ARG A 139 -17.09 19.77 -4.48
N TYR A 140 -17.37 21.06 -4.47
CA TYR A 140 -16.42 22.08 -4.07
C TYR A 140 -16.87 22.68 -2.74
N TYR A 141 -16.05 22.52 -1.72
CA TYR A 141 -16.21 23.11 -0.40
C TYR A 141 -15.38 24.41 -0.37
N MET A 142 -16.05 25.55 -0.46
CA MET A 142 -15.35 26.83 -0.63
C MET A 142 -14.60 27.24 0.65
N ASP A 143 -15.21 27.05 1.83
CA ASP A 143 -14.62 27.41 3.13
C ASP A 143 -13.30 26.70 3.39
N SER A 144 -13.24 25.40 3.10
CA SER A 144 -12.03 24.58 3.24
C SER A 144 -11.18 24.52 1.97
N LYS A 145 -11.57 25.26 0.92
CA LYS A 145 -10.90 25.30 -0.39
C LYS A 145 -10.59 23.89 -0.93
N LYS A 146 -11.57 23.00 -0.87
CA LYS A 146 -11.42 21.56 -1.14
C LYS A 146 -12.32 21.15 -2.30
N TYR A 147 -11.75 20.48 -3.29
CA TYR A 147 -12.50 19.68 -4.24
C TYR A 147 -12.56 18.23 -3.78
N GLN A 148 -13.72 17.61 -3.99
CA GLN A 148 -13.93 16.19 -3.84
C GLN A 148 -14.54 15.67 -5.13
N PHE A 149 -13.89 14.69 -5.74
CA PHE A 149 -14.33 14.04 -6.96
C PHE A 149 -14.61 12.57 -6.64
N VAL A 150 -15.75 12.07 -7.08
CA VAL A 150 -16.21 10.71 -6.79
C VAL A 150 -16.76 10.08 -8.06
N LYS A 151 -16.45 8.79 -8.25
CA LYS A 151 -16.90 7.93 -9.35
C LYS A 151 -16.33 8.33 -10.71
N ASP A 152 -15.63 7.36 -11.33
CA ASP A 152 -14.93 7.51 -12.62
C ASP A 152 -14.01 8.73 -12.66
N VAL A 153 -13.22 8.93 -11.60
CA VAL A 153 -12.33 10.10 -11.50
C VAL A 153 -11.10 9.85 -12.37
N VAL A 154 -10.88 10.75 -13.33
CA VAL A 154 -9.69 10.74 -14.19
C VAL A 154 -9.02 12.11 -14.13
N LEU A 155 -7.77 12.14 -13.68
CA LEU A 155 -6.89 13.30 -13.73
C LEU A 155 -5.85 13.07 -14.83
N VAL A 156 -5.76 14.02 -15.76
CA VAL A 156 -4.78 14.02 -16.85
C VAL A 156 -3.91 15.27 -16.71
N ASN A 157 -2.60 15.06 -16.61
CA ASN A 157 -1.61 16.11 -16.76
C ASN A 157 -0.53 15.66 -17.78
N PRO A 158 0.45 16.52 -18.13
CA PRO A 158 1.47 16.15 -19.12
C PRO A 158 2.37 14.97 -18.72
N GLU A 159 2.51 14.68 -17.43
CA GLU A 159 3.43 13.65 -16.92
C GLU A 159 2.77 12.29 -16.68
N TYR A 160 1.48 12.29 -16.33
CA TYR A 160 0.76 11.08 -15.95
C TYR A 160 -0.77 11.21 -16.09
N THR A 161 -1.42 10.04 -16.15
CA THR A 161 -2.86 9.88 -15.99
C THR A 161 -3.16 9.11 -14.71
N LEU A 162 -3.95 9.70 -13.82
CA LEU A 162 -4.47 9.06 -12.61
C LEU A 162 -5.93 8.66 -12.84
N LYS A 163 -6.26 7.41 -12.52
CA LYS A 163 -7.63 6.89 -12.42
C LYS A 163 -7.89 6.45 -10.99
N THR A 164 -8.97 6.92 -10.37
CA THR A 164 -9.33 6.58 -8.99
C THR A 164 -10.86 6.57 -8.79
N ASN A 165 -11.31 5.91 -7.74
CA ASN A 165 -12.69 5.99 -7.29
C ASN A 165 -13.00 7.35 -6.65
N GLN A 166 -12.03 7.92 -5.93
CA GLN A 166 -12.17 9.21 -5.29
C GLN A 166 -10.84 9.96 -5.19
N LEU A 167 -10.93 11.27 -5.40
CA LEU A 167 -9.84 12.23 -5.24
C LEU A 167 -10.34 13.41 -4.40
N ASP A 168 -9.72 13.61 -3.23
CA ASP A 168 -9.88 14.82 -2.44
C ASP A 168 -8.66 15.72 -2.68
N TYR A 169 -8.88 16.96 -3.10
CA TYR A 169 -7.82 17.90 -3.43
C TYR A 169 -8.01 19.24 -2.73
N TYR A 170 -7.02 19.63 -1.93
CA TYR A 170 -7.00 20.90 -1.20
C TYR A 170 -6.20 21.93 -1.98
N THR A 171 -6.89 22.97 -2.43
CA THR A 171 -6.37 23.93 -3.42
C THR A 171 -5.34 24.90 -2.82
N GLU A 172 -5.38 25.10 -1.51
CA GLU A 172 -4.51 26.03 -0.78
C GLU A 172 -3.11 25.45 -0.54
N ASN A 173 -3.02 24.22 -0.03
CA ASN A 173 -1.77 23.55 0.29
C ASN A 173 -1.29 22.59 -0.81
N GLY A 174 -2.14 22.20 -1.77
CA GLY A 174 -1.77 21.27 -2.83
C GLY A 174 -1.80 19.80 -2.39
N HIS A 175 -2.48 19.48 -1.30
CA HIS A 175 -2.62 18.10 -0.83
C HIS A 175 -3.67 17.35 -1.66
N ALA A 176 -3.29 16.20 -2.18
CA ALA A 176 -4.16 15.27 -2.88
C ALA A 176 -4.24 13.95 -2.12
N TYR A 177 -5.46 13.45 -1.92
CA TYR A 177 -5.75 12.18 -1.25
C TYR A 177 -6.54 11.26 -2.19
N LEU A 178 -6.06 10.03 -2.33
CA LEU A 178 -6.67 8.99 -3.15
C LEU A 178 -7.33 7.96 -2.24
N PHE A 179 -8.57 7.60 -2.55
CA PHE A 179 -9.33 6.58 -1.82
C PHE A 179 -9.91 5.54 -2.77
N GLY A 180 -9.66 4.27 -2.44
CA GLY A 180 -10.05 3.12 -3.25
C GLY A 180 -9.02 2.79 -4.34
N PRO A 181 -9.29 1.73 -5.14
CA PRO A 181 -8.41 1.30 -6.23
C PRO A 181 -8.02 2.47 -7.13
N SER A 182 -6.73 2.75 -7.16
CA SER A 182 -6.13 3.90 -7.85
C SER A 182 -4.97 3.43 -8.71
N THR A 183 -4.95 3.86 -9.96
CA THR A 183 -3.89 3.56 -10.93
C THR A 183 -3.33 4.86 -11.48
N ILE A 184 -2.01 5.04 -11.38
CA ILE A 184 -1.28 6.18 -11.95
C ILE A 184 -0.39 5.63 -13.07
N VAL A 185 -0.61 6.11 -14.29
CA VAL A 185 0.14 5.71 -15.49
C VAL A 185 1.01 6.89 -15.92
N GLY A 186 2.32 6.78 -15.77
CA GLY A 186 3.29 7.71 -16.35
C GLY A 186 4.01 7.10 -17.55
N GLU A 187 5.00 7.80 -18.10
CA GLU A 187 5.76 7.36 -19.28
C GLU A 187 6.51 6.03 -19.05
N THR A 188 7.17 5.89 -17.89
CA THR A 188 8.09 4.77 -17.61
C THR A 188 7.58 3.82 -16.52
N SER A 189 6.43 4.10 -15.92
CA SER A 189 5.92 3.31 -14.80
C SER A 189 4.40 3.36 -14.65
N THR A 190 3.84 2.28 -14.11
CA THR A 190 2.46 2.20 -13.66
C THR A 190 2.41 1.89 -12.17
N ILE A 191 1.72 2.73 -11.41
CA ILE A 191 1.57 2.59 -9.95
C ILE A 191 0.13 2.19 -9.65
N TYR A 192 -0.05 1.24 -8.74
CA TYR A 192 -1.33 0.85 -8.16
C TYR A 192 -1.29 0.99 -6.64
N CYS A 193 -2.36 1.52 -6.05
CA CYS A 193 -2.58 1.55 -4.61
C CYS A 193 -4.08 1.63 -4.31
N GLU A 194 -4.48 1.32 -3.09
CA GLU A 194 -5.87 1.54 -2.64
C GLU A 194 -6.02 2.81 -1.79
N ARG A 195 -4.89 3.42 -1.41
CA ARG A 195 -4.82 4.69 -0.67
C ARG A 195 -3.55 5.43 -1.04
N GLY A 196 -3.65 6.74 -1.21
CA GLY A 196 -2.50 7.55 -1.57
C GLY A 196 -2.60 8.97 -1.03
N PHE A 197 -1.44 9.55 -0.74
CA PHE A 197 -1.28 10.97 -0.47
C PHE A 197 -0.18 11.53 -1.35
N TYR A 198 -0.41 12.74 -1.87
CA TYR A 198 0.59 13.49 -2.59
C TYR A 198 0.55 14.96 -2.19
N ASP A 199 1.71 15.50 -1.84
CA ASP A 199 1.92 16.92 -1.65
C ASP A 199 2.52 17.51 -2.94
N THR A 200 1.70 18.23 -3.71
CA THR A 200 2.13 18.80 -5.00
C THR A 200 3.12 19.96 -4.86
N LYS A 201 3.36 20.50 -3.66
CA LYS A 201 4.33 21.58 -3.42
C LYS A 201 5.68 21.03 -2.97
N ASN A 202 5.66 19.96 -2.18
CA ASN A 202 6.85 19.31 -1.67
C ASN A 202 7.36 18.16 -2.54
N ASP A 203 6.56 17.69 -3.49
CA ASP A 203 6.83 16.50 -4.32
C ASP A 203 7.15 15.25 -3.48
N THR A 204 6.40 15.12 -2.39
CA THR A 204 6.44 13.97 -1.49
C THR A 204 5.11 13.26 -1.48
N GLY A 205 5.13 11.96 -1.22
CA GLY A 205 3.91 11.19 -1.17
C GLY A 205 4.10 9.83 -0.53
N HIS A 206 2.98 9.18 -0.25
CA HIS A 206 2.97 7.80 0.19
C HIS A 206 1.77 7.05 -0.35
N PHE A 207 1.98 5.78 -0.64
CA PHE A 207 0.97 4.82 -1.07
C PHE A 207 0.82 3.75 0.00
N VAL A 208 -0.42 3.36 0.29
CA VAL A 208 -0.75 2.38 1.32
C VAL A 208 -1.81 1.42 0.80
N LYS A 209 -1.78 0.17 1.31
CA LYS A 209 -2.67 -0.96 0.92
C LYS A 209 -2.42 -1.42 -0.52
N LYS A 210 -1.84 -2.62 -0.65
CA LYS A 210 -1.49 -3.28 -1.92
C LYS A 210 -0.72 -2.37 -2.88
N SER A 211 0.26 -1.65 -2.36
CA SER A 211 1.03 -0.73 -3.21
C SER A 211 1.90 -1.55 -4.16
N LYS A 212 1.84 -1.19 -5.44
CA LYS A 212 2.59 -1.86 -6.51
C LYS A 212 3.09 -0.85 -7.53
N ILE A 213 4.35 -0.97 -7.92
CA ILE A 213 4.96 -0.16 -8.99
C ILE A 213 5.53 -1.10 -10.04
N ASN A 214 5.03 -0.99 -11.27
CA ASN A 214 5.52 -1.73 -12.42
C ASN A 214 6.35 -0.77 -13.30
N TYR A 215 7.63 -1.06 -13.43
CA TYR A 215 8.51 -0.54 -14.48
C TYR A 215 8.62 -1.59 -15.60
N GLU A 216 9.24 -1.24 -16.73
CA GLU A 216 9.41 -2.15 -17.88
C GLU A 216 10.03 -3.50 -17.51
N ASN A 217 11.01 -3.51 -16.60
CA ASN A 217 11.79 -4.69 -16.23
C ASN A 217 11.74 -5.05 -14.74
N ARG A 218 10.96 -4.31 -13.94
CA ARG A 218 10.91 -4.50 -12.48
C ARG A 218 9.54 -4.26 -11.91
N ILE A 219 9.18 -5.10 -10.95
CA ILE A 219 7.94 -5.00 -10.18
C ILE A 219 8.29 -4.81 -8.71
N PHE A 220 7.78 -3.75 -8.08
CA PHE A 220 7.93 -3.47 -6.66
C PHE A 220 6.58 -3.60 -5.97
N GLU A 221 6.54 -4.35 -4.88
CA GLU A 221 5.34 -4.60 -4.08
C GLU A 221 5.66 -4.34 -2.60
N GLY A 222 4.69 -3.81 -1.85
CA GLY A 222 4.81 -3.57 -0.41
C GLY A 222 3.52 -3.01 0.20
N ASP A 223 3.39 -3.07 1.52
CA ASP A 223 2.17 -2.58 2.19
C ASP A 223 2.10 -1.05 2.23
N SER A 224 3.27 -0.41 2.36
CA SER A 224 3.44 1.04 2.37
C SER A 224 4.68 1.43 1.58
N MET A 225 4.57 2.47 0.77
CA MET A 225 5.71 3.09 0.08
C MET A 225 5.69 4.60 0.29
N TYR A 226 6.86 5.17 0.59
CA TYR A 226 7.07 6.61 0.68
C TYR A 226 8.07 7.05 -0.38
N PHE A 227 7.90 8.25 -0.91
CA PHE A 227 8.87 8.85 -1.82
C PHE A 227 9.02 10.35 -1.59
N ASP A 228 10.23 10.83 -1.85
CA ASP A 228 10.60 12.23 -1.91
C ASP A 228 11.38 12.46 -3.20
N ARG A 229 10.76 13.16 -4.16
CA ARG A 229 11.37 13.39 -5.47
C ARG A 229 12.54 14.38 -5.40
N LYS A 230 12.53 15.33 -4.46
CA LYS A 230 13.56 16.38 -4.36
C LYS A 230 14.91 15.80 -3.97
N ILE A 231 14.92 14.84 -3.05
CA ILE A 231 16.15 14.16 -2.60
C ILE A 231 16.39 12.80 -3.26
N ASN A 232 15.58 12.42 -4.25
CA ASN A 232 15.66 11.13 -4.96
C ASN A 232 15.63 9.90 -4.01
N PHE A 233 14.74 9.96 -3.01
CA PHE A 233 14.60 8.96 -1.96
C PHE A 233 13.27 8.23 -2.09
N ALA A 234 13.29 6.93 -1.82
CA ALA A 234 12.09 6.13 -1.61
C ALA A 234 12.32 5.09 -0.51
N SER A 235 11.25 4.71 0.17
CA SER A 235 11.27 3.59 1.11
C SER A 235 10.00 2.75 0.99
N ALA A 236 10.12 1.47 1.35
CA ALA A 236 9.00 0.55 1.43
C ALA A 236 9.01 -0.14 2.79
N THR A 237 7.82 -0.46 3.30
CA THR A 237 7.63 -1.11 4.61
C THR A 237 6.63 -2.25 4.49
N ASN A 238 6.97 -3.37 5.13
CA ASN A 238 6.25 -4.64 5.19
C ASN A 238 6.00 -5.32 3.83
N ASN A 239 6.13 -6.65 3.82
CA ASN A 239 5.79 -7.52 2.69
C ASN A 239 6.41 -7.05 1.37
N ILE A 240 7.67 -6.61 1.44
CA ILE A 240 8.36 -6.04 0.28
C ILE A 240 8.75 -7.20 -0.62
N LYS A 241 8.41 -7.08 -1.90
CA LYS A 241 8.87 -7.99 -2.95
C LYS A 241 9.26 -7.19 -4.17
N VAL A 242 10.50 -7.34 -4.59
CA VAL A 242 11.03 -6.77 -5.82
C VAL A 242 11.31 -7.91 -6.78
N THR A 243 10.74 -7.87 -7.98
CA THR A 243 10.95 -8.89 -9.02
C THR A 243 11.63 -8.22 -10.21
N ASP A 244 12.82 -8.68 -10.58
CA ASP A 244 13.55 -8.27 -11.78
C ASP A 244 13.36 -9.33 -12.86
N THR A 245 12.69 -8.95 -13.95
CA THR A 245 12.30 -9.88 -15.03
C THR A 245 13.42 -10.11 -16.05
N ILE A 246 14.47 -9.28 -16.05
CA ILE A 246 15.63 -9.46 -16.93
C ILE A 246 16.59 -10.49 -16.32
N ASN A 247 16.87 -10.34 -15.03
CA ASN A 247 17.88 -11.16 -14.33
C ASN A 247 17.25 -12.34 -13.57
N ASN A 248 15.95 -12.59 -13.74
CA ASN A 248 15.19 -13.64 -13.03
C ASN A 248 15.50 -13.67 -11.52
N SER A 249 15.43 -12.49 -10.88
CA SER A 249 15.75 -12.36 -9.46
C SER A 249 14.58 -11.78 -8.66
N ILE A 250 14.46 -12.23 -7.41
CA ILE A 250 13.45 -11.77 -6.46
C ILE A 250 14.16 -11.36 -5.17
N VAL A 251 13.85 -10.16 -4.68
CA VAL A 251 14.34 -9.68 -3.39
C VAL A 251 13.16 -9.44 -2.47
N LYS A 252 13.23 -9.94 -1.24
CA LYS A 252 12.19 -9.83 -0.22
C LYS A 252 12.73 -9.26 1.09
N GLY A 253 11.85 -8.64 1.87
CA GLY A 253 12.15 -8.13 3.21
C GLY A 253 10.98 -7.30 3.78
N HIS A 254 11.20 -6.67 4.93
CA HIS A 254 10.14 -5.89 5.59
C HIS A 254 10.48 -4.40 5.80
N TYR A 255 11.67 -3.97 5.42
CA TYR A 255 11.99 -2.55 5.25
C TYR A 255 13.05 -2.36 4.17
N ALA A 256 12.88 -1.39 3.28
CA ALA A 256 13.86 -1.08 2.25
C ALA A 256 13.93 0.42 1.99
N GLU A 257 15.12 0.89 1.63
CA GLU A 257 15.35 2.24 1.16
C GLU A 257 16.12 2.25 -0.17
N VAL A 258 15.80 3.23 -1.00
CA VAL A 258 16.44 3.49 -2.28
C VAL A 258 16.89 4.95 -2.31
N TRP A 259 18.17 5.14 -2.56
CA TRP A 259 18.80 6.45 -2.75
C TRP A 259 19.36 6.51 -4.17
N ARG A 260 18.56 6.99 -5.13
CA ARG A 260 18.95 6.94 -6.57
C ARG A 260 20.19 7.78 -6.85
N ALA A 261 20.34 8.93 -6.20
CA ALA A 261 21.52 9.79 -6.36
C ALA A 261 22.83 9.16 -5.87
N LYS A 262 22.75 8.16 -4.97
CA LYS A 262 23.90 7.42 -4.44
C LYS A 262 24.05 6.03 -5.03
N ASP A 263 23.16 5.65 -5.96
CA ASP A 263 23.05 4.31 -6.52
C ASP A 263 23.12 3.23 -5.42
N SER A 264 22.32 3.44 -4.36
CA SER A 264 22.35 2.63 -3.14
C SER A 264 20.96 2.15 -2.80
N VAL A 265 20.84 0.84 -2.62
CA VAL A 265 19.63 0.17 -2.12
C VAL A 265 20.03 -0.65 -0.91
N PHE A 266 19.20 -0.65 0.13
CA PHE A 266 19.28 -1.70 1.13
C PHE A 266 17.89 -2.22 1.47
N ILE A 267 17.86 -3.48 1.90
CA ILE A 267 16.67 -4.15 2.39
C ILE A 267 17.04 -4.90 3.67
N THR A 268 16.16 -4.88 4.66
CA THR A 268 16.39 -5.45 5.99
C THR A 268 15.10 -6.06 6.53
N LYS A 269 15.19 -6.68 7.72
CA LYS A 269 14.15 -7.45 8.40
C LYS A 269 13.73 -8.63 7.54
N ARG A 270 14.45 -9.75 7.69
CA ARG A 270 14.32 -10.98 6.88
C ARG A 270 14.63 -10.73 5.40
N ALA A 271 15.78 -10.12 5.14
CA ALA A 271 16.21 -9.83 3.78
C ALA A 271 16.60 -11.13 3.06
N LEU A 272 15.92 -11.42 1.95
CA LEU A 272 16.15 -12.61 1.14
C LEU A 272 16.34 -12.20 -0.32
N ALA A 273 17.47 -12.57 -0.92
CA ALA A 273 17.69 -12.52 -2.35
C ALA A 273 17.56 -13.91 -2.95
N ILE A 274 16.86 -14.01 -4.07
CA ILE A 274 16.64 -15.23 -4.83
C ILE A 274 17.08 -14.95 -6.26
N THR A 275 18.00 -15.75 -6.78
CA THR A 275 18.43 -15.66 -8.18
C THR A 275 18.26 -17.02 -8.82
N VAL A 276 17.59 -17.07 -9.97
CA VAL A 276 17.47 -18.30 -10.76
C VAL A 276 18.75 -18.49 -11.56
N GLN A 277 19.36 -19.66 -11.40
CA GLN A 277 20.57 -20.05 -12.12
C GLN A 277 20.37 -21.43 -12.74
N GLU A 278 20.49 -21.52 -14.07
CA GLU A 278 20.25 -22.74 -14.84
C GLU A 278 18.86 -23.37 -14.56
N ARG A 279 18.79 -24.45 -13.78
CA ARG A 279 17.57 -25.18 -13.40
C ARG A 279 17.26 -25.12 -11.90
N ASP A 280 18.03 -24.34 -11.14
CA ASP A 280 17.94 -24.25 -9.68
C ASP A 280 17.90 -22.76 -9.25
N SER A 281 17.66 -22.50 -7.97
CA SER A 281 17.67 -21.15 -7.40
C SER A 281 18.69 -21.05 -6.28
N ILE A 282 19.44 -19.95 -6.27
CA ILE A 282 20.30 -19.57 -5.15
C ILE A 282 19.49 -18.65 -4.24
N TYR A 283 19.41 -19.04 -2.98
CA TYR A 283 18.80 -18.27 -1.91
C TYR A 283 19.89 -17.70 -1.02
N MET A 284 19.88 -16.39 -0.80
CA MET A 284 20.79 -15.71 0.11
C MET A 284 20.01 -14.87 1.11
N HIS A 285 20.16 -15.19 2.38
CA HIS A 285 19.51 -14.50 3.50
C HIS A 285 20.55 -13.80 4.37
N SER A 286 20.17 -12.65 4.91
CA SER A 286 20.89 -11.98 6.00
C SER A 286 19.95 -11.02 6.74
N ASP A 287 20.41 -10.42 7.83
CA ASP A 287 19.66 -9.33 8.47
C ASP A 287 19.36 -8.18 7.49
N THR A 288 20.37 -7.77 6.72
CA THR A 288 20.40 -6.60 5.84
C THR A 288 21.22 -6.89 4.58
N ILE A 289 20.62 -6.74 3.40
CA ILE A 289 21.30 -6.80 2.11
C ILE A 289 21.41 -5.39 1.55
N ARG A 290 22.62 -4.97 1.20
CA ARG A 290 22.92 -3.70 0.56
C ARG A 290 23.51 -3.91 -0.83
N VAL A 291 22.99 -3.18 -1.80
CA VAL A 291 23.46 -3.19 -3.18
C VAL A 291 23.89 -1.78 -3.57
N ASN A 292 25.08 -1.68 -4.16
CA ASN A 292 25.65 -0.42 -4.62
C ASN A 292 26.21 -0.52 -6.03
N GLY A 293 26.10 0.57 -6.77
CA GLY A 293 26.77 0.75 -8.06
C GLY A 293 25.96 0.25 -9.26
N LYS A 294 26.39 0.73 -10.43
CA LYS A 294 25.73 0.52 -11.72
C LYS A 294 25.69 -0.96 -12.07
N PRO A 295 24.77 -1.41 -12.94
CA PRO A 295 24.67 -2.82 -13.35
C PRO A 295 26.01 -3.47 -13.71
N GLU A 296 26.92 -2.74 -14.37
CA GLU A 296 28.21 -3.23 -14.87
C GLU A 296 29.31 -3.31 -13.78
N HIS A 297 29.06 -2.71 -12.61
CA HIS A 297 30.01 -2.58 -11.49
C HIS A 297 29.31 -2.81 -10.14
N ARG A 298 28.27 -3.65 -10.15
CA ARG A 298 27.41 -3.84 -9.00
C ARG A 298 28.16 -4.59 -7.90
N ILE A 299 27.95 -4.15 -6.66
CA ILE A 299 28.45 -4.81 -5.46
C ILE A 299 27.27 -5.12 -4.55
N THR A 300 27.12 -6.39 -4.17
CA THR A 300 26.16 -6.84 -3.16
C THR A 300 26.89 -7.16 -1.86
N ARG A 301 26.35 -6.70 -0.74
CA ARG A 301 26.86 -6.99 0.59
C ARG A 301 25.71 -7.47 1.49
N ALA A 302 25.87 -8.61 2.12
CA ALA A 302 24.91 -9.18 3.05
C ALA A 302 25.51 -9.13 4.47
N TYR A 303 24.80 -8.49 5.40
CA TYR A 303 25.20 -8.22 6.78
C TYR A 303 23.99 -8.41 7.69
N TYR A 304 23.99 -9.02 8.85
CA TYR A 304 24.89 -10.02 9.39
C TYR A 304 24.21 -11.39 9.33
N ASN A 305 24.86 -12.44 9.84
CA ASN A 305 24.38 -13.83 9.83
C ASN A 305 23.98 -14.29 8.41
N ALA A 306 24.84 -14.01 7.44
CA ALA A 306 24.59 -14.28 6.06
C ALA A 306 24.62 -15.79 5.77
N LYS A 307 23.56 -16.30 5.14
CA LYS A 307 23.39 -17.71 4.77
C LYS A 307 23.08 -17.85 3.29
N ILE A 308 23.60 -18.91 2.67
CA ILE A 308 23.32 -19.31 1.29
C ILE A 308 22.70 -20.70 1.31
N TYR A 309 21.69 -20.92 0.48
CA TYR A 309 21.14 -22.24 0.19
C TYR A 309 20.89 -22.42 -1.31
N LYS A 310 21.30 -23.58 -1.82
CA LYS A 310 21.09 -24.15 -3.15
C LYS A 310 20.99 -25.68 -2.95
N SER A 311 20.35 -26.41 -3.87
CA SER A 311 20.13 -27.86 -3.68
C SER A 311 21.41 -28.69 -3.43
N ASP A 312 22.54 -28.27 -3.99
CA ASP A 312 23.84 -28.94 -3.91
C ASP A 312 24.87 -28.20 -3.02
N MET A 313 24.55 -26.98 -2.56
CA MET A 313 25.48 -26.14 -1.83
C MET A 313 24.78 -25.25 -0.81
N SER A 314 25.35 -25.13 0.37
CA SER A 314 24.91 -24.17 1.38
C SER A 314 26.11 -23.52 2.04
N GLY A 315 25.91 -22.36 2.67
CA GLY A 315 26.99 -21.65 3.33
C GLY A 315 26.49 -20.74 4.44
N LYS A 316 27.37 -20.44 5.38
CA LYS A 316 27.11 -19.53 6.50
C LYS A 316 28.35 -18.71 6.82
N ALA A 317 28.16 -17.42 7.04
CA ALA A 317 29.18 -16.48 7.45
C ALA A 317 28.54 -15.34 8.26
N ASP A 318 29.36 -14.49 8.86
CA ASP A 318 28.91 -13.19 9.35
C ASP A 318 28.41 -12.34 8.18
N SER A 319 29.25 -12.20 7.15
CA SER A 319 29.04 -11.29 6.04
C SER A 319 29.38 -11.93 4.69
N ILE A 320 28.64 -11.57 3.65
CA ILE A 320 28.97 -11.93 2.27
C ILE A 320 29.21 -10.67 1.45
N HIS A 321 30.26 -10.67 0.65
CA HIS A 321 30.54 -9.61 -0.33
C HIS A 321 30.68 -10.20 -1.73
N THR A 322 29.81 -9.81 -2.64
CA THR A 322 29.84 -10.22 -4.05
C THR A 322 30.14 -9.03 -4.96
N ASP A 323 31.17 -9.18 -5.79
CA ASP A 323 31.48 -8.29 -6.91
C ASP A 323 31.01 -8.97 -8.20
N HIS A 324 29.92 -8.45 -8.77
CA HIS A 324 29.27 -9.04 -9.94
C HIS A 324 30.11 -8.89 -11.22
N LYS A 325 31.02 -7.91 -11.27
CA LYS A 325 31.90 -7.72 -12.44
C LYS A 325 32.97 -8.80 -12.52
N THR A 326 33.53 -9.17 -11.37
CA THR A 326 34.63 -10.15 -11.30
C THR A 326 34.14 -11.57 -11.04
N GLY A 327 32.88 -11.75 -10.64
CA GLY A 327 32.34 -13.05 -10.22
C GLY A 327 32.85 -13.49 -8.84
N LEU A 328 33.47 -12.59 -8.07
CA LEU A 328 34.07 -12.90 -6.78
C LEU A 328 33.06 -12.73 -5.65
N THR A 329 32.73 -13.83 -4.97
CA THR A 329 31.94 -13.85 -3.73
C THR A 329 32.84 -14.21 -2.55
N ARG A 330 32.82 -13.39 -1.50
CA ARG A 330 33.66 -13.56 -0.31
C ARG A 330 32.78 -13.78 0.91
N LEU A 331 32.95 -14.91 1.58
CA LEU A 331 32.37 -15.21 2.87
C LEU A 331 33.39 -14.79 3.94
N ILE A 332 33.01 -13.82 4.77
CA ILE A 332 33.90 -13.10 5.67
C ILE A 332 33.31 -13.14 7.07
N ASN A 333 34.16 -13.32 8.08
CA ASN A 333 33.80 -13.10 9.47
C ASN A 333 34.58 -11.95 10.08
N LEU A 334 33.90 -11.16 10.93
CA LEU A 334 34.55 -10.14 11.73
C LEU A 334 35.11 -10.78 13.00
N ALA A 335 36.43 -10.73 13.18
CA ALA A 335 37.12 -11.20 14.39
C ALA A 335 36.85 -10.36 15.66
N ARG A 336 35.85 -9.46 15.63
CA ARG A 336 35.71 -8.34 16.59
C ARG A 336 34.67 -8.55 17.69
N PHE A 337 33.89 -9.64 17.67
CA PHE A 337 32.82 -9.81 18.64
C PHE A 337 33.13 -10.87 19.69
N SER A 338 32.77 -10.57 20.94
CA SER A 338 32.73 -11.51 22.07
C SER A 338 31.83 -12.70 21.72
N SER A 339 32.12 -13.88 22.28
CA SER A 339 31.30 -15.10 22.12
C SER A 339 29.87 -15.01 22.70
N THR A 340 29.46 -13.83 23.17
CA THR A 340 28.17 -13.51 23.80
C THR A 340 27.33 -12.51 23.00
N ASP A 341 27.79 -12.03 21.84
CA ASP A 341 27.02 -11.11 20.99
C ASP A 341 25.99 -11.89 20.14
N ALA A 342 24.73 -11.44 20.14
CA ALA A 342 23.62 -12.06 19.43
C ALA A 342 23.78 -12.03 17.89
N PHE A 343 24.63 -11.14 17.36
CA PHE A 343 24.89 -11.02 15.93
C PHE A 343 26.26 -11.56 15.50
N SER A 344 27.07 -12.03 16.44
CA SER A 344 28.36 -12.65 16.12
C SER A 344 28.20 -14.09 15.70
N THR A 345 28.62 -14.41 14.47
CA THR A 345 28.98 -15.79 14.18
C THR A 345 30.27 -16.11 14.93
N LYS A 346 30.14 -16.82 16.06
CA LYS A 346 31.24 -17.33 16.92
C LYS A 346 32.33 -18.09 16.17
N ARG A 347 32.12 -18.40 14.89
CA ARG A 347 32.82 -19.43 14.13
C ARG A 347 33.01 -19.02 12.70
N ASN A 348 34.21 -19.29 12.18
CA ASN A 348 34.70 -19.10 10.82
C ASN A 348 33.65 -19.39 9.71
N PRO A 349 33.77 -18.74 8.54
CA PRO A 349 32.98 -19.07 7.37
C PRO A 349 32.98 -20.57 7.09
N ILE A 350 31.82 -21.06 6.65
CA ILE A 350 31.60 -22.46 6.36
C ILE A 350 30.79 -22.61 5.07
N LEU A 351 31.18 -23.59 4.28
CA LEU A 351 30.51 -23.99 3.04
C LEU A 351 30.29 -25.50 3.09
N TRP A 352 29.10 -25.95 2.76
CA TRP A 352 28.79 -27.36 2.54
C TRP A 352 28.48 -27.58 1.06
N ASN A 353 29.17 -28.50 0.43
CA ASN A 353 28.85 -29.00 -0.91
C ASN A 353 28.55 -30.49 -0.80
N VAL A 354 27.28 -30.86 -1.01
CA VAL A 354 26.78 -32.24 -0.84
C VAL A 354 27.14 -32.81 0.55
N HIS A 355 28.18 -33.64 0.69
CA HIS A 355 28.61 -34.24 1.97
C HIS A 355 29.90 -33.65 2.53
N ASN A 356 30.46 -32.65 1.85
CA ASN A 356 31.74 -32.05 2.15
C ASN A 356 31.56 -30.71 2.86
N GLN A 357 32.12 -30.58 4.05
CA GLN A 357 32.18 -29.35 4.83
C GLN A 357 33.56 -28.70 4.68
N MET A 358 33.59 -27.43 4.30
CA MET A 358 34.79 -26.62 4.14
C MET A 358 34.77 -25.40 5.06
N THR A 359 35.84 -25.19 5.81
CA THR A 359 35.98 -24.07 6.75
C THR A 359 37.38 -23.46 6.68
N GLY A 360 37.49 -22.17 6.94
CA GLY A 360 38.75 -21.45 7.15
C GLY A 360 38.48 -19.99 7.47
N ASP A 361 39.51 -19.15 7.60
CA ASP A 361 39.33 -17.77 8.07
C ASP A 361 38.53 -16.91 7.06
N THR A 362 38.63 -17.21 5.77
CA THR A 362 37.85 -16.56 4.71
C THR A 362 37.69 -17.55 3.55
N ILE A 363 36.51 -17.55 2.91
CA ILE A 363 36.23 -18.38 1.74
C ILE A 363 35.92 -17.45 0.56
N HIS A 364 36.62 -17.63 -0.54
CA HIS A 364 36.31 -17.01 -1.82
C HIS A 364 35.69 -18.05 -2.74
N LEU A 365 34.58 -17.68 -3.36
CA LEU A 365 33.96 -18.38 -4.47
C LEU A 365 34.15 -17.52 -5.72
N ILE A 366 34.60 -18.14 -6.80
CA ILE A 366 34.84 -17.49 -8.09
C ILE A 366 33.88 -18.14 -9.08
N SER A 367 32.99 -17.34 -9.64
CA SER A 367 32.09 -17.73 -10.71
C SER A 367 32.47 -17.05 -12.02
N ASN A 368 32.11 -17.68 -13.14
CA ASN A 368 32.24 -17.06 -14.45
C ASN A 368 31.13 -16.01 -14.64
N PRO A 369 31.43 -14.71 -14.84
CA PRO A 369 30.40 -13.68 -14.94
C PRO A 369 29.45 -13.81 -16.14
N LYS A 370 29.77 -14.67 -17.12
CA LYS A 370 28.95 -14.90 -18.32
C LYS A 370 28.07 -16.15 -18.21
N THR A 371 28.63 -17.25 -17.72
CA THR A 371 27.88 -18.52 -17.57
C THR A 371 27.29 -18.68 -16.18
N GLU A 372 27.70 -17.83 -15.24
CA GLU A 372 27.40 -17.85 -13.80
C GLU A 372 27.91 -19.09 -13.05
N GLN A 373 28.39 -20.11 -13.76
CA GLN A 373 28.90 -21.36 -13.19
C GLN A 373 30.09 -21.13 -12.25
N LEU A 374 30.17 -21.96 -11.20
CA LEU A 374 31.32 -21.97 -10.29
C LEU A 374 32.56 -22.48 -11.03
N ASP A 375 33.65 -21.73 -10.92
CA ASP A 375 34.95 -22.10 -11.46
C ASP A 375 35.82 -22.70 -10.35
N SER A 376 35.97 -21.95 -9.26
CA SER A 376 36.87 -22.33 -8.17
C SER A 376 36.44 -21.77 -6.82
N LEU A 377 36.88 -22.45 -5.75
CA LEU A 377 36.85 -21.93 -4.39
C LEU A 377 38.26 -21.84 -3.81
N ILE A 378 38.47 -20.87 -2.93
CA ILE A 378 39.71 -20.72 -2.19
C ILE A 378 39.38 -20.49 -0.73
N VAL A 379 39.87 -21.39 0.13
CA VAL A 379 39.81 -21.22 1.59
C VAL A 379 41.16 -20.74 2.08
N PHE A 380 41.17 -19.59 2.74
CA PHE A 380 42.36 -18.93 3.24
C PHE A 380 42.55 -19.19 4.72
N ASN A 381 43.73 -19.68 5.08
CA ASN A 381 44.19 -19.96 6.44
C ASN A 381 43.30 -20.95 7.21
N ASN A 382 43.94 -21.81 8.02
CA ASN A 382 43.24 -22.83 8.80
C ASN A 382 42.23 -23.64 7.96
N ALA A 383 42.58 -23.90 6.70
CA ALA A 383 41.67 -24.52 5.75
C ALA A 383 41.44 -25.98 6.15
N MET A 384 40.19 -26.38 6.24
CA MET A 384 39.79 -27.72 6.64
C MET A 384 38.61 -28.21 5.79
N LEU A 385 38.77 -29.41 5.26
CA LEU A 385 37.76 -30.18 4.54
C LEU A 385 37.41 -31.39 5.41
N ILE A 386 36.13 -31.58 5.70
CA ILE A 386 35.61 -32.71 6.48
C ILE A 386 34.46 -33.34 5.70
N SER A 387 34.47 -34.66 5.58
CA SER A 387 33.31 -35.43 5.13
C SER A 387 33.04 -36.58 6.08
N LYS A 388 31.75 -36.82 6.36
CA LYS A 388 31.34 -37.94 7.18
C LYS A 388 31.46 -39.22 6.38
N ASP A 389 32.06 -40.22 6.99
CA ASP A 389 32.15 -41.56 6.42
C ASP A 389 30.74 -42.17 6.30
N THR A 390 30.41 -42.73 5.14
CA THR A 390 29.11 -43.33 4.85
C THR A 390 29.03 -44.79 5.26
N LEU A 391 30.16 -45.48 5.38
CA LEU A 391 30.24 -46.91 5.72
C LEU A 391 30.56 -47.15 7.19
N GLY A 392 31.10 -46.14 7.89
CA GLY A 392 31.45 -46.19 9.30
C GLY A 392 30.98 -44.97 10.10
N THR A 393 31.53 -44.83 11.31
CA THR A 393 31.28 -43.66 12.18
C THR A 393 32.41 -42.62 12.12
N GLY A 394 33.36 -42.82 11.20
CA GLY A 394 34.55 -41.99 11.03
C GLY A 394 34.28 -40.66 10.31
N PHE A 395 35.33 -39.83 10.25
CA PHE A 395 35.34 -38.61 9.46
C PHE A 395 36.61 -38.56 8.63
N ASN A 396 36.44 -38.45 7.31
CA ASN A 396 37.51 -38.11 6.40
C ASN A 396 37.82 -36.62 6.57
N GLN A 397 39.09 -36.30 6.79
CA GLN A 397 39.52 -34.96 7.18
C GLN A 397 40.80 -34.61 6.46
N VAL A 398 40.85 -33.43 5.86
CA VAL A 398 42.08 -32.87 5.31
C VAL A 398 42.21 -31.42 5.75
N LYS A 399 43.37 -31.01 6.25
CA LYS A 399 43.64 -29.62 6.62
C LYS A 399 44.95 -29.13 6.07
N GLY A 400 45.10 -27.82 5.94
CA GLY A 400 46.35 -27.16 5.57
C GLY A 400 46.28 -25.65 5.74
N GLN A 401 47.29 -24.92 5.26
CA GLN A 401 47.25 -23.46 5.29
C GLN A 401 46.25 -22.90 4.28
N ARG A 402 46.11 -23.50 3.10
CA ARG A 402 45.22 -23.03 2.03
C ARG A 402 44.58 -24.21 1.31
N LEU A 403 43.31 -24.07 0.93
CA LEU A 403 42.59 -25.02 0.08
C LEU A 403 42.19 -24.32 -1.21
N ILE A 404 42.43 -24.96 -2.35
CA ILE A 404 41.94 -24.55 -3.66
C ILE A 404 41.07 -25.68 -4.21
N GLY A 405 39.78 -25.43 -4.38
CA GLY A 405 38.83 -26.37 -4.95
C GLY A 405 38.47 -25.96 -6.37
N LEU A 406 38.41 -26.91 -7.29
CA LEU A 406 38.02 -26.68 -8.69
C LEU A 406 36.67 -27.34 -8.96
N PHE A 407 35.81 -26.62 -9.66
CA PHE A 407 34.48 -27.10 -10.03
C PHE A 407 34.40 -27.42 -11.51
N LYS A 408 33.57 -28.40 -11.83
CA LYS A 408 33.13 -28.73 -13.18
C LYS A 408 31.66 -29.08 -13.12
N ASP A 409 30.84 -28.46 -13.95
CA ASP A 409 29.38 -28.63 -13.93
C ASP A 409 28.77 -28.40 -12.53
N ASN A 410 29.29 -27.39 -11.81
CA ASN A 410 28.99 -27.06 -10.40
C ASN A 410 29.29 -28.17 -9.36
N ALA A 411 29.96 -29.26 -9.76
CA ALA A 411 30.45 -30.31 -8.87
C ALA A 411 31.96 -30.14 -8.58
N LEU A 412 32.35 -30.32 -7.32
CA LEU A 412 33.75 -30.26 -6.89
C LEU A 412 34.48 -31.52 -7.38
N TYR A 413 35.52 -31.38 -8.22
CA TYR A 413 36.24 -32.53 -8.80
C TYR A 413 37.70 -32.62 -8.36
N ASN A 414 38.29 -31.52 -7.90
CA ASN A 414 39.69 -31.48 -7.47
C ASN A 414 39.87 -30.53 -6.29
N VAL A 415 40.65 -30.94 -5.29
CA VAL A 415 40.99 -30.13 -4.13
C VAL A 415 42.49 -30.19 -3.86
N ASP A 416 43.13 -29.03 -3.88
CA ASP A 416 44.54 -28.85 -3.50
C ASP A 416 44.65 -28.22 -2.11
N ILE A 417 45.30 -28.94 -1.20
CA ILE A 417 45.62 -28.50 0.15
C ILE A 417 47.10 -28.19 0.22
N ILE A 418 47.43 -26.93 0.50
CA ILE A 418 48.78 -26.39 0.38
C ILE A 418 49.32 -26.03 1.77
N LYS A 419 50.56 -26.46 2.01
CA LYS A 419 51.42 -26.18 3.16
C LYS A 419 50.91 -26.75 4.50
N ASN A 420 51.78 -27.52 5.16
CA ASN A 420 51.51 -28.23 6.40
C ASN A 420 50.22 -29.06 6.31
N ALA A 421 50.08 -29.79 5.20
CA ALA A 421 48.89 -30.54 4.90
C ALA A 421 48.85 -31.82 5.76
N GLU A 422 47.72 -32.08 6.40
CA GLU A 422 47.49 -33.32 7.16
C GLU A 422 46.18 -33.97 6.72
N VAL A 423 46.16 -35.30 6.62
CA VAL A 423 44.97 -36.08 6.27
C VAL A 423 44.71 -37.19 7.29
N ILE A 424 43.44 -37.42 7.57
CA ILE A 424 42.92 -38.68 8.12
C ILE A 424 41.88 -39.20 7.11
N TYR A 425 42.11 -40.38 6.55
CA TYR A 425 41.21 -40.98 5.56
C TYR A 425 40.94 -42.46 5.85
N PHE A 426 39.67 -42.85 5.78
CA PHE A 426 39.21 -44.23 5.99
C PHE A 426 39.07 -44.91 4.62
N SER A 427 39.87 -45.95 4.38
CA SER A 427 39.87 -46.70 3.11
C SER A 427 39.20 -48.06 3.25
N TYR A 428 38.31 -48.39 2.31
CA TYR A 428 37.50 -49.60 2.29
C TYR A 428 37.86 -50.49 1.09
N ASP A 429 37.63 -51.80 1.21
CA ASP A 429 37.79 -52.75 0.11
C ASP A 429 36.53 -52.86 -0.77
N SER A 430 36.54 -53.76 -1.76
CA SER A 430 35.40 -53.99 -2.66
C SER A 430 34.15 -54.56 -1.97
N ASN A 431 34.27 -55.06 -0.74
CA ASN A 431 33.18 -55.60 0.06
C ASN A 431 32.67 -54.59 1.10
N ASN A 432 33.14 -53.34 1.06
CA ASN A 432 32.87 -52.28 2.05
C ASN A 432 33.44 -52.59 3.45
N GLU A 433 34.49 -53.42 3.56
CA GLU A 433 35.20 -53.65 4.82
C GLU A 433 36.32 -52.62 4.99
N LEU A 434 36.45 -52.04 6.19
CA LEU A 434 37.47 -51.03 6.48
C LEU A 434 38.87 -51.68 6.46
N MET A 435 39.67 -51.35 5.45
CA MET A 435 41.02 -51.89 5.29
C MET A 435 42.02 -51.21 6.22
N ALA A 436 42.03 -49.88 6.21
CA ALA A 436 43.02 -49.07 6.90
C ALA A 436 42.55 -47.63 7.10
N ILE A 437 43.16 -46.97 8.07
CA ILE A 437 43.02 -45.54 8.34
C ILE A 437 44.36 -44.89 8.02
N ASN A 438 44.40 -44.08 6.97
CA ASN A 438 45.58 -43.30 6.58
C ASN A 438 45.65 -42.04 7.42
N LYS A 439 46.72 -41.89 8.22
CA LYS A 439 47.06 -40.64 8.88
C LYS A 439 48.43 -40.17 8.40
N SER A 440 48.43 -39.12 7.60
CA SER A 440 49.64 -38.63 6.94
C SER A 440 49.77 -37.12 7.01
N ARG A 441 51.01 -36.66 6.92
CA ARG A 441 51.40 -35.26 6.76
C ARG A 441 52.28 -35.10 5.53
N SER A 442 52.14 -33.96 4.85
CA SER A 442 52.95 -33.63 3.68
C SER A 442 52.98 -32.11 3.45
N GLY A 443 53.86 -31.67 2.55
CA GLY A 443 53.91 -30.28 2.11
C GLY A 443 52.63 -29.86 1.39
N SER A 444 52.04 -30.75 0.60
CA SER A 444 50.71 -30.56 0.00
C SER A 444 49.97 -31.88 -0.23
N ILE A 445 48.65 -31.81 -0.35
CA ILE A 445 47.77 -32.95 -0.66
C ILE A 445 46.86 -32.55 -1.80
N ASN A 446 46.78 -33.39 -2.83
CA ASN A 446 45.81 -33.27 -3.90
C ASN A 446 44.75 -34.37 -3.73
N LEU A 447 43.48 -34.00 -3.82
CA LEU A 447 42.34 -34.93 -3.77
C LEU A 447 41.59 -34.85 -5.08
N LYS A 448 41.35 -35.98 -5.73
CA LYS A 448 40.38 -36.08 -6.83
C LYS A 448 39.06 -36.61 -6.31
N ILE A 449 37.98 -35.98 -6.73
CA ILE A 449 36.62 -36.29 -6.30
C ILE A 449 35.80 -36.68 -7.53
N SER A 450 35.11 -37.81 -7.44
CA SER A 450 34.15 -38.31 -8.45
C SER A 450 32.92 -38.84 -7.72
N ASP A 451 31.73 -38.61 -8.27
CA ASP A 451 30.45 -39.02 -7.67
C ASP A 451 30.28 -38.58 -6.20
N ASN A 452 30.78 -37.38 -5.87
CA ASN A 452 30.80 -36.80 -4.53
C ASN A 452 31.64 -37.58 -3.49
N GLN A 453 32.50 -38.50 -3.93
CA GLN A 453 33.43 -39.27 -3.09
C GLN A 453 34.88 -39.04 -3.52
N VAL A 454 35.82 -39.25 -2.60
CA VAL A 454 37.25 -39.10 -2.89
C VAL A 454 37.73 -40.37 -3.61
N ASP A 455 38.17 -40.19 -4.85
CA ASP A 455 38.69 -41.25 -5.72
C ASP A 455 40.20 -41.44 -5.55
N GLU A 456 40.95 -40.33 -5.47
CA GLU A 456 42.41 -40.36 -5.35
C GLU A 456 42.90 -39.38 -4.27
N ILE A 457 43.86 -39.81 -3.44
CA ILE A 457 44.59 -38.96 -2.50
C ILE A 457 46.08 -39.03 -2.82
N ARG A 458 46.64 -37.90 -3.25
CA ARG A 458 48.06 -37.78 -3.58
C ARG A 458 48.78 -36.89 -2.58
N LEU A 459 49.67 -37.49 -1.81
CA LEU A 459 50.55 -36.80 -0.85
C LEU A 459 51.82 -36.34 -1.57
N LEU A 460 52.18 -35.07 -1.42
CA LEU A 460 53.29 -34.44 -2.15
C LEU A 460 54.23 -33.70 -1.21
N ASN A 461 55.54 -33.83 -1.45
CA ASN A 461 56.64 -33.20 -0.73
C ASN A 461 56.73 -33.62 0.75
N GLU A 462 57.86 -34.23 1.16
CA GLU A 462 58.13 -34.57 2.56
C GLU A 462 57.00 -35.37 3.23
N VAL A 463 56.61 -36.48 2.60
CA VAL A 463 55.50 -37.33 3.08
C VAL A 463 55.93 -38.10 4.32
N ASN A 464 55.22 -37.90 5.42
CA ASN A 464 55.37 -38.66 6.66
C ASN A 464 53.99 -39.11 7.15
N GLY A 465 53.73 -40.41 7.12
CA GLY A 465 52.44 -40.96 7.49
C GLY A 465 52.45 -42.44 7.76
N GLU A 466 51.42 -42.89 8.44
CA GLU A 466 51.22 -44.28 8.85
C GLU A 466 49.81 -44.74 8.44
N LEU A 467 49.71 -46.02 8.04
CA LEU A 467 48.46 -46.72 7.79
C LEU A 467 48.14 -47.58 9.01
N TYR A 468 46.99 -47.35 9.64
CA TYR A 468 46.57 -48.06 10.83
C TYR A 468 45.40 -49.01 10.52
N PRO A 469 45.46 -50.28 10.95
CA PRO A 469 44.24 -51.07 11.15
C PRO A 469 43.33 -50.38 12.18
N GLU A 470 42.00 -50.52 12.05
CA GLU A 470 41.04 -49.82 12.93
C GLU A 470 41.32 -50.04 14.41
N SER A 471 41.62 -51.28 14.80
CA SER A 471 41.91 -51.69 16.19
C SER A 471 43.15 -51.04 16.79
N LYS A 472 44.07 -50.53 15.96
CA LYS A 472 45.31 -49.89 16.40
C LYS A 472 45.26 -48.37 16.34
N PHE A 473 44.21 -47.78 15.75
CA PHE A 473 44.12 -46.33 15.59
C PHE A 473 43.49 -45.68 16.83
N PRO A 474 44.25 -44.90 17.63
CA PRO A 474 43.77 -44.38 18.91
C PRO A 474 42.56 -43.46 18.74
N GLU A 475 41.53 -43.61 19.56
CA GLU A 475 40.30 -42.80 19.46
C GLU A 475 40.56 -41.29 19.59
N ASN A 476 41.46 -40.90 20.50
CA ASN A 476 41.86 -39.50 20.69
C ASN A 476 42.62 -38.90 19.49
N ALA A 477 43.13 -39.73 18.59
CA ALA A 477 43.89 -39.34 17.41
C ALA A 477 43.05 -39.29 16.13
N ARG A 478 41.75 -39.65 16.21
CA ARG A 478 40.80 -39.71 15.09
C ARG A 478 40.37 -38.36 14.54
N LYS A 479 40.69 -37.25 15.22
CA LYS A 479 40.34 -35.89 14.80
C LYS A 479 41.59 -35.04 14.66
N LEU A 480 41.70 -34.32 13.55
CA LEU A 480 42.76 -33.34 13.36
C LEU A 480 42.52 -32.12 14.26
N ARG A 481 43.60 -31.48 14.71
CA ARG A 481 43.51 -30.19 15.42
C ARG A 481 42.76 -29.18 14.53
N GLY A 482 41.72 -28.56 15.08
CA GLY A 482 40.83 -27.65 14.35
C GLY A 482 39.53 -28.30 13.87
N PHE A 483 39.34 -29.60 14.09
CA PHE A 483 38.09 -30.29 13.76
C PHE A 483 36.87 -29.66 14.43
N ASP A 484 35.90 -29.26 13.61
CA ASP A 484 34.60 -28.74 14.03
C ASP A 484 33.56 -29.18 13.01
N TRP A 485 32.76 -30.19 13.33
CA TRP A 485 31.68 -30.69 12.46
C TRP A 485 30.38 -29.96 12.81
N ARG A 486 29.82 -29.22 11.85
CA ARG A 486 28.77 -28.21 12.06
C ARG A 486 27.50 -28.49 11.26
N GLU A 487 27.18 -29.76 11.05
CA GLU A 487 25.99 -30.18 10.27
C GLU A 487 24.67 -29.64 10.84
N ASP A 488 24.61 -29.37 12.14
CA ASP A 488 23.46 -28.77 12.83
C ASP A 488 23.18 -27.30 12.42
N GLU A 489 24.19 -26.61 11.90
CA GLU A 489 24.09 -25.23 11.40
C GLU A 489 23.75 -25.16 9.91
N ARG A 490 23.78 -26.29 9.20
CA ARG A 490 23.63 -26.36 7.76
C ARG A 490 22.20 -26.04 7.32
N PRO A 491 21.98 -25.03 6.45
CA PRO A 491 20.69 -24.84 5.80
C PRO A 491 20.39 -26.00 4.85
N GLN A 492 19.29 -26.71 5.06
CA GLN A 492 18.82 -27.80 4.19
C GLN A 492 17.55 -27.41 3.42
N SER A 493 17.00 -26.23 3.70
CA SER A 493 15.81 -25.68 3.07
C SER A 493 15.85 -24.15 3.09
N VAL A 494 14.92 -23.53 2.38
CA VAL A 494 14.72 -22.07 2.43
C VAL A 494 14.30 -21.61 3.82
N ASP A 495 13.53 -22.42 4.56
CA ASP A 495 13.05 -22.07 5.90
C ASP A 495 14.20 -22.04 6.92
N ASP A 496 15.21 -22.91 6.77
CA ASP A 496 16.39 -22.96 7.65
C ASP A 496 17.23 -21.68 7.60
N LEU A 497 17.12 -20.90 6.52
CA LEU A 497 17.79 -19.60 6.41
C LEU A 497 17.35 -18.68 7.56
N PHE A 498 16.09 -18.75 7.97
CA PHE A 498 15.48 -17.86 8.96
C PHE A 498 15.43 -18.45 10.38
N LYS A 499 15.98 -19.66 10.62
CA LYS A 499 15.89 -20.38 11.91
C LYS A 499 16.46 -19.60 13.09
N ASP A 500 17.48 -18.79 12.84
CA ASP A 500 18.18 -18.01 13.88
C ASP A 500 17.68 -16.56 13.96
N ASP A 501 16.67 -16.18 13.16
CA ASP A 501 16.17 -14.82 13.13
C ASP A 501 15.34 -14.51 14.39
N PRO A 502 15.40 -13.26 14.90
CA PRO A 502 14.49 -12.83 15.94
C PRO A 502 13.03 -12.87 15.46
N PRO A 503 12.06 -12.99 16.38
CA PRO A 503 10.64 -12.91 16.03
C PRO A 503 10.32 -11.65 15.21
N LEU A 504 9.67 -11.83 14.07
CA LEU A 504 9.30 -10.73 13.19
C LEU A 504 8.04 -10.04 13.72
N VAL A 505 8.19 -8.80 14.20
CA VAL A 505 7.07 -7.92 14.52
C VAL A 505 6.93 -6.88 13.42
N LEU A 506 5.85 -6.97 12.65
CA LEU A 506 5.57 -6.00 11.60
C LEU A 506 5.09 -4.68 12.22
N PRO A 507 5.68 -3.52 11.85
CA PRO A 507 5.13 -2.24 12.23
C PRO A 507 3.69 -2.11 11.74
N ILE A 508 2.82 -1.61 12.61
CA ILE A 508 1.47 -1.17 12.23
C ILE A 508 1.65 0.03 11.32
N ILE A 509 1.23 -0.10 10.06
CA ILE A 509 1.24 1.00 9.10
C ILE A 509 0.22 2.04 9.55
N LYS A 510 0.71 3.09 10.22
CA LYS A 510 -0.07 4.31 10.50
C LYS A 510 -0.11 5.11 9.20
N GLY A 511 -1.15 4.85 8.41
CA GLY A 511 -1.40 5.55 7.15
C GLY A 511 -2.42 6.67 7.30
N LEU A 512 -2.99 7.07 6.17
CA LEU A 512 -4.19 7.93 6.11
C LEU A 512 -5.33 7.33 6.96
N ASP A 513 -6.21 8.18 7.47
CA ASP A 513 -7.47 7.73 8.08
C ASP A 513 -8.37 7.09 7.03
N ASP A 514 -9.08 6.03 7.42
CA ASP A 514 -10.01 5.33 6.53
C ASP A 514 -10.98 6.31 5.88
N TYR A 515 -11.42 5.95 4.67
CA TYR A 515 -12.38 6.74 3.93
C TYR A 515 -13.60 7.02 4.81
N VAL A 516 -13.83 8.30 5.08
CA VAL A 516 -15.07 8.77 5.70
C VAL A 516 -16.03 9.09 4.57
N PRO A 517 -17.19 8.40 4.48
CA PRO A 517 -18.22 8.74 3.52
C PRO A 517 -18.52 10.24 3.57
N PRO A 518 -18.56 10.94 2.42
CA PRO A 518 -18.84 12.35 2.41
C PRO A 518 -20.23 12.60 2.98
N GLU A 519 -20.39 13.75 3.62
CA GLU A 519 -21.71 14.23 3.98
C GLU A 519 -22.54 14.36 2.70
N GLU A 520 -23.81 13.97 2.75
CA GLU A 520 -24.74 14.20 1.65
C GLU A 520 -24.81 15.71 1.35
N PHE A 521 -24.89 16.08 0.07
CA PHE A 521 -25.13 17.47 -0.29
C PHE A 521 -26.54 17.90 0.09
N PHE A 522 -27.52 17.03 -0.18
CA PHE A 522 -28.92 17.21 0.19
C PHE A 522 -29.20 16.57 1.55
N ASP A 523 -28.66 17.17 2.60
CA ASP A 523 -28.83 16.68 3.96
C ASP A 523 -30.09 17.20 4.66
N GLU A 524 -30.32 16.75 5.89
CA GLU A 524 -31.53 17.07 6.65
C GLU A 524 -31.69 18.58 6.89
N GLU A 525 -30.59 19.30 7.12
CA GLU A 525 -30.63 20.74 7.32
C GLU A 525 -31.07 21.48 6.05
N LEU A 526 -30.50 21.15 4.89
CA LEU A 526 -30.91 21.73 3.62
C LEU A 526 -32.36 21.40 3.29
N LEU A 527 -32.77 20.14 3.45
CA LEU A 527 -34.15 19.70 3.20
C LEU A 527 -35.14 20.39 4.14
N GLN A 528 -34.79 20.59 5.41
CA GLN A 528 -35.63 21.32 6.35
C GLN A 528 -35.77 22.79 5.95
N ARG A 529 -34.67 23.47 5.55
CA ARG A 529 -34.73 24.84 5.01
C ARG A 529 -35.67 24.93 3.81
N ILE A 530 -35.62 23.92 2.92
CA ILE A 530 -36.50 23.84 1.76
C ILE A 530 -37.96 23.70 2.18
N GLU A 531 -38.29 22.77 3.07
CA GLU A 531 -39.65 22.61 3.58
C GLU A 531 -40.17 23.87 4.28
N ASP A 532 -39.34 24.53 5.09
CA ASP A 532 -39.68 25.78 5.79
C ASP A 532 -39.89 26.96 4.83
N ALA A 533 -39.32 26.91 3.62
CA ALA A 533 -39.50 27.93 2.60
C ALA A 533 -40.86 27.86 1.90
N ARG A 534 -41.63 26.78 2.11
CA ARG A 534 -42.97 26.60 1.56
C ARG A 534 -43.90 27.75 2.00
N PRO A 535 -44.76 28.30 1.12
CA PRO A 535 -45.70 29.33 1.53
C PRO A 535 -46.63 28.85 2.65
N LYS A 536 -46.90 29.70 3.65
CA LYS A 536 -47.72 29.34 4.82
C LYS A 536 -49.15 28.96 4.47
N ASP A 537 -49.70 29.57 3.42
CA ASP A 537 -51.08 29.36 2.96
C ASP A 537 -51.18 28.32 1.83
N ALA A 538 -50.06 27.67 1.49
CA ALA A 538 -50.02 26.64 0.45
C ALA A 538 -50.80 25.38 0.88
N ARG A 539 -51.67 24.88 -0.01
CA ARG A 539 -52.30 23.57 0.14
C ARG A 539 -51.22 22.49 0.12
N LYS A 540 -51.52 21.32 0.72
CA LYS A 540 -50.62 20.16 0.74
C LYS A 540 -50.13 19.72 -0.65
N GLU A 541 -50.87 20.03 -1.71
CA GLU A 541 -50.57 19.68 -3.10
C GLU A 541 -49.72 20.73 -3.84
N ASP A 542 -49.60 21.94 -3.30
CA ASP A 542 -48.85 23.02 -3.96
C ASP A 542 -47.34 22.71 -3.98
N VAL A 543 -46.73 22.88 -5.15
CA VAL A 543 -45.33 22.51 -5.39
C VAL A 543 -44.40 23.54 -4.73
N ASN A 544 -43.58 23.07 -3.79
CA ASN A 544 -42.49 23.86 -3.24
C ASN A 544 -41.44 24.16 -4.32
N LYS A 545 -41.39 25.42 -4.78
CA LYS A 545 -40.46 25.84 -5.85
C LYS A 545 -39.00 25.61 -5.50
N ALA A 546 -38.62 25.78 -4.23
CA ALA A 546 -37.25 25.52 -3.78
C ALA A 546 -36.83 24.04 -3.90
N ALA A 547 -37.80 23.11 -4.04
CA ALA A 547 -37.55 21.68 -4.17
C ALA A 547 -37.59 21.16 -5.63
N ARG A 548 -37.93 22.01 -6.61
CA ARG A 548 -38.34 21.57 -7.95
C ARG A 548 -37.29 20.72 -8.70
N ASN A 549 -36.02 21.10 -8.64
CA ASN A 549 -34.93 20.41 -9.33
C ASN A 549 -34.04 19.55 -8.44
N ILE A 550 -34.51 19.25 -7.24
CA ILE A 550 -33.79 18.39 -6.30
C ILE A 550 -33.94 16.92 -6.74
N PRO A 551 -32.88 16.11 -6.66
CA PRO A 551 -32.95 14.69 -6.95
C PRO A 551 -34.03 14.00 -6.10
N LYS A 552 -34.87 13.15 -6.70
CA LYS A 552 -35.94 12.45 -5.95
C LYS A 552 -35.39 11.51 -4.86
N ASP A 553 -34.21 10.95 -5.11
CA ASP A 553 -33.43 10.11 -4.20
C ASP A 553 -32.87 10.89 -3.00
N ALA A 554 -32.73 12.21 -3.09
CA ALA A 554 -32.32 13.05 -1.97
C ALA A 554 -33.36 13.11 -0.84
N VAL A 555 -34.62 12.75 -1.11
CA VAL A 555 -35.74 12.83 -0.14
C VAL A 555 -35.91 11.49 0.61
N SER A 556 -34.85 10.71 0.78
CA SER A 556 -34.92 9.47 1.56
C SER A 556 -35.23 9.77 3.02
N LEU A 557 -36.22 9.08 3.60
CA LEU A 557 -36.47 9.16 5.04
C LEU A 557 -35.34 8.42 5.74
N LYS A 558 -34.41 9.18 6.32
CA LYS A 558 -33.40 8.60 7.19
C LYS A 558 -34.06 8.03 8.44
N TYR A 559 -33.68 6.81 8.77
CA TYR A 559 -34.02 6.15 10.02
C TYR A 559 -33.55 7.01 11.21
N ASN A 560 -34.45 7.33 12.13
CA ASN A 560 -34.10 8.03 13.35
C ASN A 560 -33.40 7.06 14.31
N SER A 561 -32.08 7.19 14.43
CA SER A 561 -31.24 6.34 15.28
C SER A 561 -31.36 6.63 16.78
N ASP A 562 -32.06 7.70 17.18
CA ASP A 562 -32.36 7.94 18.58
C ASP A 562 -33.61 7.15 19.00
N LEU A 563 -33.39 6.03 19.70
CA LEU A 563 -34.46 5.19 20.23
C LEU A 563 -35.27 5.91 21.33
N ASN A 564 -34.87 7.08 21.80
CA ASN A 564 -35.65 7.90 22.73
C ASN A 564 -36.62 8.85 22.04
N SER A 565 -36.58 8.97 20.72
CA SER A 565 -37.54 9.78 19.98
C SER A 565 -38.94 9.15 20.00
N ASN A 566 -39.96 10.02 19.92
CA ASN A 566 -41.38 9.63 20.01
C ASN A 566 -41.87 8.65 18.92
N GLY A 567 -41.06 8.39 17.88
CA GLY A 567 -41.41 7.44 16.82
C GLY A 567 -41.14 5.98 17.19
N TRP A 568 -40.41 5.73 18.30
CA TRP A 568 -40.07 4.39 18.77
C TRP A 568 -41.06 3.86 19.82
N GLN A 569 -41.64 2.71 19.54
CA GLN A 569 -42.34 1.90 20.54
C GLN A 569 -41.37 0.91 21.16
N LYS A 570 -41.38 0.83 22.49
CA LYS A 570 -40.50 0.00 23.32
C LYS A 570 -41.36 -0.98 24.10
N ILE A 571 -41.23 -2.27 23.83
CA ILE A 571 -42.00 -3.33 24.48
C ILE A 571 -41.01 -4.32 25.10
N ALA A 572 -41.13 -4.55 26.41
CA ALA A 572 -40.25 -5.46 27.16
C ALA A 572 -38.73 -5.19 26.99
N VAL A 573 -38.36 -3.93 26.73
CA VAL A 573 -36.97 -3.46 26.61
C VAL A 573 -36.76 -2.17 27.39
N GLN A 574 -35.56 -2.00 27.93
CA GLN A 574 -35.06 -0.77 28.55
C GLN A 574 -33.94 -0.19 27.70
N ILE A 575 -33.97 1.13 27.50
CA ILE A 575 -32.94 1.87 26.75
C ILE A 575 -32.13 2.70 27.72
N LYS A 576 -30.80 2.55 27.68
CA LYS A 576 -29.86 3.34 28.47
C LYS A 576 -28.84 4.00 27.55
N SER A 577 -28.72 5.32 27.62
CA SER A 577 -27.69 6.06 26.89
C SER A 577 -26.30 5.73 27.42
N THR A 578 -25.31 5.63 26.53
CA THR A 578 -23.91 5.39 26.89
C THR A 578 -23.00 6.49 26.34
N LYS A 579 -21.72 6.48 26.76
CA LYS A 579 -20.68 7.35 26.21
C LYS A 579 -19.91 6.71 25.06
N ASP A 580 -20.31 5.52 24.61
CA ASP A 580 -19.62 4.83 23.53
C ASP A 580 -19.90 5.53 22.19
N SER A 581 -18.85 5.63 21.36
CA SER A 581 -18.95 6.18 20.01
C SER A 581 -19.43 5.09 19.05
N SER A 582 -20.38 5.43 18.18
CA SER A 582 -20.70 4.57 17.04
C SER A 582 -19.51 4.53 16.06
N PRO A 583 -19.42 3.52 15.15
CA PRO A 583 -18.34 3.41 14.17
C PRO A 583 -18.15 4.63 13.26
N ASN A 584 -19.15 5.50 13.16
CA ASN A 584 -19.12 6.78 12.44
C ASN A 584 -18.80 8.00 13.33
N GLY A 585 -18.34 7.80 14.56
CA GLY A 585 -17.85 8.87 15.45
C GLY A 585 -18.93 9.75 16.09
N LYS A 586 -20.22 9.45 15.90
CA LYS A 586 -21.33 10.17 16.57
C LYS A 586 -21.56 9.63 18.00
N LYS A 587 -21.85 10.53 18.95
CA LYS A 587 -21.99 10.22 20.40
C LYS A 587 -23.39 9.74 20.78
N THR A 588 -23.85 8.61 20.25
CA THR A 588 -25.19 8.07 20.59
C THR A 588 -25.26 6.55 20.51
N ALA A 589 -24.34 5.80 21.12
CA ALA A 589 -24.57 4.37 21.33
C ALA A 589 -25.57 4.18 22.51
N GLN A 590 -26.61 3.40 22.28
CA GLN A 590 -27.65 3.10 23.27
C GLN A 590 -27.61 1.60 23.61
N ILE A 591 -27.61 1.28 24.91
CA ILE A 591 -27.76 -0.11 25.37
C ILE A 591 -29.25 -0.43 25.42
N VAL A 592 -29.62 -1.51 24.74
CA VAL A 592 -30.95 -2.11 24.81
C VAL A 592 -30.85 -3.34 25.71
N THR A 593 -31.66 -3.40 26.76
CA THR A 593 -31.71 -4.55 27.68
C THR A 593 -33.13 -5.10 27.74
N GLY A 594 -33.30 -6.39 27.47
CA GLY A 594 -34.59 -7.07 27.65
C GLY A 594 -34.99 -7.09 29.13
N THR A 595 -36.27 -6.94 29.42
CA THR A 595 -36.78 -6.93 30.81
C THR A 595 -36.98 -8.33 31.39
N GLY A 596 -36.76 -9.40 30.61
CA GLY A 596 -36.87 -10.79 31.06
C GLY A 596 -38.28 -11.38 31.11
N THR A 597 -39.30 -10.61 30.69
CA THR A 597 -40.73 -11.00 30.73
C THR A 597 -41.25 -11.56 29.39
N GLY A 598 -40.38 -11.76 28.39
CA GLY A 598 -40.69 -12.20 27.03
C GLY A 598 -39.66 -11.70 26.01
N ASP A 599 -39.92 -11.91 24.72
CA ASP A 599 -39.14 -11.29 23.64
C ASP A 599 -39.31 -9.75 23.68
N GLY A 600 -38.19 -9.02 23.61
CA GLY A 600 -38.18 -7.56 23.61
C GLY A 600 -38.29 -6.99 22.20
N TYR A 601 -39.12 -5.97 22.00
CA TYR A 601 -39.36 -5.35 20.68
C TYR A 601 -39.06 -3.85 20.66
N LEU A 602 -38.46 -3.42 19.55
CA LEU A 602 -38.30 -2.01 19.18
C LEU A 602 -38.95 -1.80 17.82
N ASN A 603 -40.06 -1.06 17.80
CA ASN A 603 -40.82 -0.79 16.58
C ASN A 603 -40.76 0.69 16.24
N TYR A 604 -40.46 1.03 14.98
CA TYR A 604 -40.54 2.39 14.49
C TYR A 604 -41.65 2.51 13.45
N VAL A 605 -42.66 3.33 13.76
CA VAL A 605 -43.83 3.49 12.87
C VAL A 605 -43.59 4.66 11.93
N LEU A 606 -43.48 4.36 10.63
CA LEU A 606 -43.31 5.35 9.57
C LEU A 606 -44.67 5.83 9.03
N ASN A 607 -45.05 7.08 9.35
CA ASN A 607 -46.29 7.69 8.87
C ASN A 607 -46.16 8.46 7.54
N ARG A 608 -44.98 8.42 6.88
CA ARG A 608 -44.71 9.18 5.65
C ARG A 608 -44.48 8.25 4.46
N ARG A 609 -45.04 8.60 3.29
CA ARG A 609 -44.82 7.89 2.03
C ARG A 609 -43.40 8.17 1.52
N SER A 610 -42.54 7.16 1.55
CA SER A 610 -41.22 7.16 0.91
C SER A 610 -41.16 6.02 -0.12
N LYS A 611 -40.41 6.20 -1.21
CA LYS A 611 -40.13 5.14 -2.18
C LYS A 611 -38.98 4.21 -1.76
N LYS A 612 -38.20 4.59 -0.75
CA LYS A 612 -37.01 3.85 -0.29
C LYS A 612 -36.77 4.09 1.21
N LEU A 613 -36.68 3.02 1.99
CA LEU A 613 -36.28 3.07 3.39
C LEU A 613 -34.81 2.65 3.49
N GLU A 614 -33.97 3.50 4.06
CA GLU A 614 -32.57 3.18 4.33
C GLU A 614 -32.33 3.13 5.84
N TRP A 615 -31.79 2.01 6.31
CA TRP A 615 -31.46 1.79 7.71
C TRP A 615 -30.11 1.07 7.80
N SER A 616 -29.40 1.31 8.89
CA SER A 616 -28.18 0.60 9.23
C SER A 616 -28.22 0.27 10.72
N LEU A 617 -27.91 -0.98 11.05
CA LEU A 617 -27.94 -1.49 12.41
C LEU A 617 -26.53 -1.91 12.83
N TRP A 618 -26.07 -1.36 13.94
CA TRP A 618 -24.76 -1.66 14.51
C TRP A 618 -24.98 -2.28 15.89
N LEU A 619 -24.44 -3.47 16.11
CA LEU A 619 -24.70 -4.26 17.31
C LEU A 619 -23.38 -4.66 17.96
N LYS A 620 -23.35 -4.62 19.30
CA LYS A 620 -22.24 -5.09 20.12
C LYS A 620 -22.81 -5.70 21.40
N GLY A 621 -22.58 -6.99 21.61
CA GLY A 621 -23.10 -7.75 22.76
C GLY A 621 -23.54 -9.16 22.34
N ASP A 622 -24.16 -9.88 23.28
CA ASP A 622 -24.55 -11.29 23.13
C ASP A 622 -26.09 -11.42 23.14
N GLY A 623 -26.66 -12.14 22.16
CA GLY A 623 -28.11 -12.38 22.10
C GLY A 623 -28.62 -12.84 20.72
N THR A 624 -29.89 -13.24 20.65
CA THR A 624 -30.58 -13.54 19.37
C THR A 624 -31.43 -12.36 18.95
N ILE A 625 -31.31 -11.94 17.69
CA ILE A 625 -32.02 -10.78 17.15
C ILE A 625 -32.83 -11.22 15.93
N ARG A 626 -34.08 -10.78 15.86
CA ARG A 626 -34.95 -10.90 14.68
C ARG A 626 -35.29 -9.51 14.16
N ILE A 627 -35.23 -9.34 12.84
CA ILE A 627 -35.55 -8.08 12.17
C ILE A 627 -36.69 -8.37 11.19
N SER A 628 -37.78 -7.64 11.33
CA SER A 628 -38.95 -7.72 10.45
C SER A 628 -39.27 -6.35 9.86
N ILE A 629 -39.64 -6.33 8.58
CA ILE A 629 -40.20 -5.15 7.91
C ILE A 629 -41.62 -5.55 7.50
N GLN A 630 -42.61 -4.77 7.91
CA GLN A 630 -44.00 -5.07 7.68
C GLN A 630 -44.78 -3.81 7.27
N GLU A 631 -45.68 -3.96 6.29
CA GLU A 631 -46.65 -2.93 5.94
C GLU A 631 -47.81 -2.95 6.93
N ASN A 632 -48.25 -1.77 7.38
CA ASN A 632 -49.32 -1.64 8.37
C ASN A 632 -50.64 -2.21 7.81
N GLY A 633 -51.12 -3.33 8.38
CA GLY A 633 -52.34 -4.03 7.96
C GLY A 633 -52.15 -5.48 7.47
N GLY A 634 -50.92 -5.97 7.35
CA GLY A 634 -50.62 -7.40 7.16
C GLY A 634 -50.64 -8.17 8.49
N ASP A 635 -50.96 -9.47 8.43
CA ASP A 635 -51.17 -10.38 9.58
C ASP A 635 -50.05 -10.32 10.65
N TYR A 636 -50.41 -10.34 11.93
CA TYR A 636 -49.50 -10.16 13.09
C TYR A 636 -48.64 -11.40 13.42
N THR A 637 -48.45 -12.30 12.46
CA THR A 637 -47.68 -13.53 12.68
C THR A 637 -46.24 -13.36 12.22
N MET A 638 -45.32 -13.25 13.19
CA MET A 638 -43.90 -13.53 13.04
C MET A 638 -43.61 -14.97 13.43
#